data_AF-A0A7W0FVD8-F1
#
_entry.id   AF-A0A7W0FVD8-F1
#
_cell.length_a   1.000
_cell.length_b   1.000
_cell.length_c   1.000
_cell.angle_alpha   90.00
_cell.angle_beta   90.00
_cell.angle_gamma   90.00
#
_symmetry.space_group_name_H-M   'P 1'
#
loop_
_entity.id
_entity.type
_entity.pdbx_description
1 polymer ?
#
loop_
_entity_poly.entity_id
_entity_poly.type
_entity_poly.pdbx_seq_one_letter_code
_entity_poly.pdbx_strand_id
1 'polypeptide(L)'
;MNIDRHAPHLDPEPCNFDGQILPDLILAQQLAKEKKEQRSFQFIPCGQKDWDTVCKLYENSSVEGKVVAKVQVIVNPLFSEEFHPRLKLLEERGKLAPFQPSWKSESQTYGSFNTQETKMRQRVNDTLDSIAKYPLGFKHVKVVNMFHGPGKGAIEGICCANLASLSLTDPGYFGKGVYHTSSARYAYRYAQNTRESALIMSWICFSSAYPVIHHPEVNDDVRDPDNKGWKQLSNELKKKHWLYLAGRQGAIAEKYNAHYVLVCPKNPKDPEEVDFYPFIKNAKHTYDELVTFDASQVLPRYLVTLAPDVLNIKFPFYTPKYFYETLKQVTHPQALVNELSQKVFQNELSNGELIELGHLLCLNKITNVEIRNESVRYLEINRAIERVRKQYPLPISMVTFDEIFQPCASFQIIKVGKTPFELVQNWIDANEFDKAMNALLPLFRADTDIGLCYTYLFLLLQHVTKWSTLANNLPYLLARSSDCREPHRQLAIELASYYTTQKAIPDAIQCYAKALSLIESRKIHELTSALLIKIIYPHVQTILDQSDNCESFLKKIDSLQRFCMLKDDRDSFYELALNKMNNLPRDLQNQYTPSIEKVLQLLGNDFNPPELTTTQRYWNAFNAFTIHFTIEIDDVRSLQYKATRSFVDFFEILLDDAFLLLGAPPCNYDIRVGGPMGREEISPNASLDCIILVDQGNIYFKSLIEVLTVQLLSVGKKATFKIIQAQEDFQNSALQTISLATSNCNLFNEYQKKCWTLPSTRPTLDQQAFNIKWPKKITLGYIRKHYHTPLIQFISDLILYHKIEHKNLLDGIDALKDAFTENSRVLLKESVGFLYTLFLSYNEDTLVSSLQENEITALQKCHWLVLSPLSSTLYTGQGQINLDTLAQTKGFYLLYEEAQFRK
;
A
#
# COMPACT_ATOMS: atom_id res chain seq x y z
N MET A 1 -17.27 -47.25 -36.07
CA MET A 1 -18.42 -46.32 -36.09
C MET A 1 -17.88 -44.92 -36.28
N ASN A 2 -18.11 -44.36 -37.48
CA ASN A 2 -17.78 -42.99 -37.83
C ASN A 2 -18.65 -42.03 -37.02
N ILE A 3 -18.05 -41.01 -36.41
CA ILE A 3 -18.77 -39.83 -35.91
C ILE A 3 -18.11 -38.61 -36.53
N ASP A 4 -18.95 -37.84 -37.21
CA ASP A 4 -18.69 -36.70 -38.05
C ASP A 4 -17.80 -35.62 -37.41
N ARG A 5 -16.78 -35.21 -38.17
CA ARG A 5 -16.03 -33.97 -37.97
C ARG A 5 -16.35 -33.01 -39.11
N HIS A 6 -17.38 -32.18 -38.96
CA HIS A 6 -17.50 -30.92 -39.69
C HIS A 6 -18.27 -29.90 -38.84
N ALA A 7 -17.56 -29.19 -37.97
CA ALA A 7 -17.95 -27.83 -37.59
C ALA A 7 -17.29 -26.88 -38.62
N PRO A 8 -18.00 -25.90 -39.18
CA PRO A 8 -17.44 -25.02 -40.19
C PRO A 8 -16.38 -24.11 -39.54
N HIS A 9 -15.16 -24.17 -40.07
CA HIS A 9 -14.16 -23.13 -39.89
C HIS A 9 -14.73 -21.83 -40.49
N LEU A 10 -15.30 -20.98 -39.65
CA LEU A 10 -15.40 -19.56 -39.94
C LEU A 10 -14.00 -19.01 -39.72
N ASP A 11 -13.23 -18.84 -40.80
CA ASP A 11 -12.05 -17.98 -40.75
C ASP A 11 -12.55 -16.58 -40.39
N PRO A 12 -12.19 -16.03 -39.20
CA PRO A 12 -12.50 -14.65 -38.91
C PRO A 12 -11.67 -13.81 -39.86
N GLU A 13 -12.32 -13.02 -40.72
CA GLU A 13 -11.64 -11.97 -41.46
C GLU A 13 -10.77 -11.17 -40.47
N PRO A 14 -9.47 -10.95 -40.76
CA PRO A 14 -8.60 -10.22 -39.87
C PRO A 14 -9.18 -8.82 -39.68
N CYS A 15 -9.63 -8.51 -38.47
CA CYS A 15 -10.02 -7.15 -38.10
C CYS A 15 -8.84 -6.23 -38.43
N ASN A 16 -9.06 -5.36 -39.42
CA ASN A 16 -8.08 -4.47 -40.05
C ASN A 16 -7.49 -3.49 -38.99
N PHE A 17 -6.43 -3.94 -38.32
CA PHE A 17 -5.70 -3.26 -37.25
C PHE A 17 -4.40 -2.62 -37.77
N ASP A 18 -4.00 -2.98 -38.98
CA ASP A 18 -2.63 -2.81 -39.51
C ASP A 18 -2.23 -1.35 -39.76
N GLY A 19 -3.12 -0.39 -39.54
CA GLY A 19 -2.86 1.02 -39.82
C GLY A 19 -3.04 2.00 -38.66
N GLN A 20 -3.44 1.61 -37.43
CA GLN A 20 -3.94 2.60 -36.46
C GLN A 20 -3.09 2.87 -35.21
N ILE A 21 -2.32 1.91 -34.72
CA ILE A 21 -1.51 2.13 -33.50
C ILE A 21 -0.56 3.31 -33.70
N LEU A 22 0.12 3.37 -34.85
CA LEU A 22 1.10 4.41 -35.13
C LEU A 22 0.44 5.78 -35.37
N PRO A 23 -0.64 5.92 -36.18
CA PRO A 23 -1.36 7.19 -36.29
C PRO A 23 -1.97 7.69 -34.98
N ASP A 24 -2.52 6.81 -34.14
CA ASP A 24 -3.08 7.19 -32.84
C ASP A 24 -2.00 7.69 -31.87
N LEU A 25 -0.83 7.02 -31.89
CA LEU A 25 0.35 7.47 -31.14
C LEU A 25 0.88 8.81 -31.68
N ILE A 26 0.90 9.00 -33.00
CA ILE A 26 1.32 10.26 -33.65
C ILE A 26 0.33 11.39 -33.30
N LEU A 27 -0.98 11.14 -33.35
CA LEU A 27 -1.99 12.10 -32.98
C LEU A 27 -1.87 12.49 -31.49
N ALA A 28 -1.66 11.51 -30.61
CA ALA A 28 -1.41 11.77 -29.19
C ALA A 28 -0.13 12.61 -28.98
N GLN A 29 0.95 12.34 -29.71
CA GLN A 29 2.19 13.12 -29.69
C GLN A 29 2.02 14.54 -30.26
N GLN A 30 1.16 14.73 -31.26
CA GLN A 30 0.84 16.05 -31.80
C GLN A 30 0.04 16.88 -30.79
N LEU A 31 -1.02 16.30 -30.20
CA LEU A 31 -1.80 16.93 -29.13
C LEU A 31 -0.95 17.24 -27.89
N ALA A 32 0.05 16.40 -27.59
CA ALA A 32 1.02 16.62 -26.52
C ALA A 32 1.91 17.85 -26.75
N LYS A 33 2.42 18.01 -27.97
CA LYS A 33 3.29 19.13 -28.35
C LYS A 33 2.57 20.47 -28.27
N GLU A 34 1.26 20.49 -28.53
CA GLU A 34 0.43 21.69 -28.48
C GLU A 34 0.05 22.12 -27.05
N LYS A 35 0.11 21.22 -26.05
CA LYS A 35 -0.29 21.46 -24.66
C LYS A 35 0.85 21.23 -23.66
N LYS A 36 1.95 21.95 -23.82
CA LYS A 36 3.22 21.79 -23.07
C LYS A 36 3.18 21.99 -21.54
N GLU A 37 2.04 22.26 -20.90
CA GLU A 37 2.01 22.75 -19.50
C GLU A 37 1.11 22.00 -18.50
N GLN A 38 0.44 20.90 -18.83
CA GLN A 38 -0.36 20.18 -17.82
C GLN A 38 -0.13 18.67 -17.79
N ARG A 39 0.23 18.15 -16.61
CA ARG A 39 0.21 16.72 -16.22
C ARG A 39 -1.24 16.22 -16.07
N SER A 40 -2.12 16.54 -17.01
CA SER A 40 -3.53 16.15 -16.98
C SER A 40 -3.81 15.12 -18.08
N PHE A 41 -4.40 13.99 -17.67
CA PHE A 41 -5.06 13.11 -18.62
C PHE A 41 -6.41 13.72 -19.01
N GLN A 42 -6.94 13.32 -20.16
CA GLN A 42 -8.27 13.71 -20.61
C GLN A 42 -9.07 12.46 -20.98
N PHE A 43 -10.37 12.45 -20.67
CA PHE A 43 -11.30 11.49 -21.24
C PHE A 43 -11.99 12.15 -22.42
N ILE A 44 -11.80 11.61 -23.62
CA ILE A 44 -12.53 12.07 -24.81
C ILE A 44 -13.55 11.01 -25.24
N PRO A 45 -14.68 11.39 -25.86
CA PRO A 45 -15.58 10.44 -26.48
C PRO A 45 -14.82 9.55 -27.48
N CYS A 46 -15.13 8.26 -27.52
CA CYS A 46 -14.52 7.35 -28.48
C CYS A 46 -15.19 7.44 -29.86
N GLY A 47 -14.45 7.09 -30.92
CA GLY A 47 -15.04 6.92 -32.24
C GLY A 47 -15.84 5.62 -32.34
N GLN A 48 -16.58 5.45 -33.44
CA GLN A 48 -17.37 4.22 -33.67
C GLN A 48 -16.48 2.97 -33.69
N LYS A 49 -15.29 3.05 -34.33
CA LYS A 49 -14.37 1.90 -34.40
C LYS A 49 -13.83 1.48 -33.03
N ASP A 50 -13.53 2.46 -32.17
CA ASP A 50 -13.11 2.21 -30.79
C ASP A 50 -14.24 1.53 -29.99
N TRP A 51 -15.46 2.05 -30.13
CA TRP A 51 -16.66 1.49 -29.53
C TRP A 51 -16.86 0.03 -29.95
N ASP A 52 -16.87 -0.24 -31.25
CA ASP A 52 -17.06 -1.60 -31.81
C ASP A 52 -15.97 -2.55 -31.31
N THR A 53 -14.73 -2.08 -31.20
CA THR A 53 -13.61 -2.86 -30.69
C THR A 53 -13.81 -3.23 -29.21
N VAL A 54 -14.19 -2.26 -28.38
CA VAL A 54 -14.46 -2.48 -26.94
C VAL A 54 -15.66 -3.40 -26.75
N CYS A 55 -16.76 -3.16 -27.46
CA CYS A 55 -17.98 -3.96 -27.36
C CYS A 55 -17.74 -5.40 -27.80
N LYS A 56 -17.06 -5.63 -28.93
CA LYS A 56 -16.69 -6.98 -29.39
C LYS A 56 -15.85 -7.74 -28.37
N LEU A 57 -14.88 -7.07 -27.72
CA LEU A 57 -14.07 -7.70 -26.68
C LEU A 57 -14.87 -7.97 -25.40
N TYR A 58 -15.77 -7.05 -25.03
CA TYR A 58 -16.66 -7.22 -23.89
C TYR A 58 -17.64 -8.39 -24.10
N GLU A 59 -18.20 -8.53 -25.30
CA GLU A 59 -19.16 -9.59 -25.65
C GLU A 59 -18.58 -10.99 -25.50
N ASN A 60 -17.27 -11.17 -25.74
CA ASN A 60 -16.60 -12.47 -25.54
C ASN A 60 -16.66 -12.95 -24.08
N SER A 61 -16.92 -12.07 -23.12
CA SER A 61 -16.82 -12.34 -21.70
C SER A 61 -17.67 -11.37 -20.85
N SER A 62 -18.91 -11.12 -21.28
CA SER A 62 -19.76 -10.08 -20.71
C SER A 62 -20.04 -10.29 -19.22
N VAL A 63 -20.25 -9.19 -18.50
CA VAL A 63 -20.67 -9.22 -17.09
C VAL A 63 -22.18 -9.47 -17.06
N GLU A 64 -22.61 -10.46 -16.30
CA GLU A 64 -24.02 -10.82 -16.20
C GLU A 64 -24.87 -9.63 -15.69
N GLY A 65 -25.99 -9.37 -16.36
CA GLY A 65 -26.89 -8.27 -16.02
C GLY A 65 -26.30 -6.87 -16.28
N LYS A 66 -25.23 -6.75 -17.07
CA LYS A 66 -24.61 -5.47 -17.43
C LYS A 66 -24.39 -5.35 -18.93
N VAL A 67 -24.39 -4.10 -19.41
CA VAL A 67 -24.04 -3.71 -20.78
C VAL A 67 -22.99 -2.59 -20.76
N VAL A 68 -22.25 -2.43 -21.86
CA VAL A 68 -21.37 -1.27 -22.06
C VAL A 68 -22.24 -0.03 -22.25
N ALA A 69 -22.21 0.87 -21.27
CA ALA A 69 -22.98 2.10 -21.28
C ALA A 69 -22.22 3.25 -21.94
N LYS A 70 -20.91 3.29 -21.71
CA LYS A 70 -20.04 4.37 -22.17
C LYS A 70 -18.64 3.84 -22.39
N VAL A 71 -18.01 4.31 -23.46
CA VAL A 71 -16.58 4.12 -23.72
C VAL A 71 -15.97 5.50 -23.91
N GLN A 72 -14.90 5.77 -23.18
CA GLN A 72 -14.12 7.00 -23.32
C GLN A 72 -12.68 6.64 -23.61
N VAL A 73 -12.04 7.36 -24.53
CA VAL A 73 -10.61 7.22 -24.78
C VAL A 73 -9.86 7.99 -23.71
N ILE A 74 -8.91 7.32 -23.08
CA ILE A 74 -7.98 7.90 -22.12
C ILE A 74 -6.83 8.48 -22.94
N VAL A 75 -6.69 9.81 -22.91
CA VAL A 75 -5.62 10.53 -23.57
C VAL A 75 -4.68 11.05 -22.52
N ASN A 76 -3.53 10.38 -22.39
CA ASN A 76 -2.40 10.87 -21.62
C ASN A 76 -1.15 10.84 -22.52
N PRO A 77 -0.66 12.01 -22.96
CA PRO A 77 0.57 12.14 -23.74
C PRO A 77 1.76 11.35 -23.22
N LEU A 78 1.99 11.39 -21.90
CA LEU A 78 3.14 10.76 -21.28
C LEU A 78 3.08 9.24 -21.45
N PHE A 79 1.89 8.64 -21.34
CA PHE A 79 1.76 7.19 -21.52
C PHE A 79 2.07 6.78 -22.96
N SER A 80 1.72 7.62 -23.94
CA SER A 80 2.06 7.37 -25.34
C SER A 80 3.56 7.53 -25.60
N GLU A 81 4.18 8.53 -24.95
CA GLU A 81 5.63 8.78 -24.99
C GLU A 81 6.44 7.71 -24.27
N GLU A 82 5.87 7.00 -23.29
CA GLU A 82 6.52 5.87 -22.62
C GLU A 82 6.31 4.54 -23.36
N PHE A 83 5.08 4.30 -23.84
CA PHE A 83 4.69 3.06 -24.49
C PHE A 83 5.40 2.84 -25.83
N HIS A 84 5.56 3.90 -26.65
CA HIS A 84 6.18 3.76 -27.96
C HIS A 84 7.68 3.43 -27.90
N PRO A 85 8.52 4.12 -27.09
CA PRO A 85 9.89 3.68 -26.84
C PRO A 85 9.97 2.29 -26.23
N ARG A 86 9.01 1.89 -25.38
CA ARG A 86 8.95 0.52 -24.87
C ARG A 86 8.77 -0.50 -25.99
N LEU A 87 7.87 -0.27 -26.95
CA LEU A 87 7.75 -1.12 -28.14
C LEU A 87 9.09 -1.27 -28.86
N LYS A 88 9.81 -0.17 -29.11
CA LYS A 88 11.14 -0.21 -29.77
C LYS A 88 12.17 -0.99 -28.96
N LEU A 89 12.22 -0.76 -27.64
CA LEU A 89 13.13 -1.48 -26.76
C LEU A 89 12.85 -2.98 -26.78
N LEU A 90 11.58 -3.37 -26.70
CA LEU A 90 11.18 -4.77 -26.72
C LEU A 90 11.45 -5.41 -28.08
N GLU A 91 11.37 -4.67 -29.17
CA GLU A 91 11.72 -5.14 -30.51
C GLU A 91 13.22 -5.42 -30.62
N GLU A 92 14.07 -4.50 -30.17
CA GLU A 92 15.52 -4.73 -30.18
C GLU A 92 15.91 -5.88 -29.26
N ARG A 93 15.32 -5.97 -28.06
CA ARG A 93 15.52 -7.13 -27.16
C ARG A 93 15.07 -8.42 -27.83
N GLY A 94 13.91 -8.41 -28.47
CA GLY A 94 13.33 -9.55 -29.18
C GLY A 94 14.13 -10.00 -30.40
N LYS A 95 15.20 -9.30 -30.82
CA LYS A 95 16.18 -9.78 -31.82
C LYS A 95 17.37 -10.51 -31.19
N LEU A 96 17.64 -10.24 -29.92
CA LEU A 96 18.82 -10.74 -29.24
C LEU A 96 18.55 -12.16 -28.71
N ALA A 97 19.53 -13.06 -28.89
CA ALA A 97 19.43 -14.45 -28.46
C ALA A 97 19.08 -14.64 -26.96
N PRO A 98 19.62 -13.84 -26.01
CA PRO A 98 19.29 -14.00 -24.58
C PRO A 98 17.81 -13.76 -24.24
N PHE A 99 17.08 -12.99 -25.04
CA PHE A 99 15.66 -12.66 -24.80
C PHE A 99 14.70 -13.51 -25.64
N GLN A 100 15.20 -14.50 -26.38
CA GLN A 100 14.34 -15.45 -27.08
C GLN A 100 13.68 -16.39 -26.06
N PRO A 101 12.38 -16.72 -26.22
CA PRO A 101 11.72 -17.67 -25.35
C PRO A 101 12.39 -19.04 -25.43
N SER A 102 12.93 -19.49 -24.29
CA SER A 102 13.61 -20.78 -24.17
C SER A 102 12.85 -21.77 -23.29
N TRP A 103 11.58 -21.53 -22.97
CA TRP A 103 10.79 -22.39 -22.07
C TRP A 103 10.69 -23.84 -22.58
N LYS A 104 10.78 -24.05 -23.90
CA LYS A 104 10.85 -25.39 -24.52
C LYS A 104 12.13 -26.14 -24.13
N SER A 105 13.28 -25.49 -24.19
CA SER A 105 14.57 -26.08 -23.79
C SER A 105 14.78 -26.06 -22.27
N GLU A 106 14.24 -25.07 -21.54
CA GLU A 106 14.32 -24.99 -20.07
C GLU A 106 13.59 -26.15 -19.41
N SER A 107 12.50 -26.63 -20.01
CA SER A 107 11.81 -27.85 -19.57
C SER A 107 12.67 -29.13 -19.67
N GLN A 108 13.79 -29.10 -20.43
CA GLN A 108 14.69 -30.24 -20.58
C GLN A 108 15.75 -30.30 -19.46
N THR A 109 16.16 -29.15 -18.91
CA THR A 109 17.27 -29.06 -17.95
C THR A 109 16.93 -29.66 -16.57
N TYR A 110 15.64 -29.83 -16.24
CA TYR A 110 15.18 -30.29 -14.92
C TYR A 110 14.93 -31.81 -14.81
N GLY A 111 15.47 -32.62 -15.73
CA GLY A 111 15.75 -34.04 -15.46
C GLY A 111 14.69 -35.08 -15.84
N SER A 112 13.56 -34.71 -16.46
CA SER A 112 12.77 -35.67 -17.23
C SER A 112 11.90 -34.94 -18.26
N PHE A 113 11.74 -35.53 -19.45
CA PHE A 113 10.75 -35.08 -20.44
C PHE A 113 9.36 -35.30 -19.86
N ASN A 114 8.87 -34.36 -19.03
CA ASN A 114 7.46 -34.33 -18.78
C ASN A 114 6.78 -33.74 -20.01
N THR A 115 6.52 -34.59 -21.02
CA THR A 115 5.80 -34.23 -22.25
C THR A 115 4.51 -33.47 -21.97
N GLN A 116 3.94 -33.66 -20.79
CA GLN A 116 2.77 -32.96 -20.30
C GLN A 116 3.05 -31.50 -19.93
N GLU A 117 4.18 -31.20 -19.31
CA GLU A 117 4.57 -29.82 -19.00
C GLU A 117 4.66 -29.01 -20.28
N THR A 118 5.39 -29.53 -21.27
CA THR A 118 5.53 -28.91 -22.59
C THR A 118 4.16 -28.71 -23.24
N LYS A 119 3.25 -29.70 -23.15
CA LYS A 119 1.88 -29.58 -23.66
C LYS A 119 1.08 -28.49 -22.94
N MET A 120 1.20 -28.38 -21.62
CA MET A 120 0.51 -27.36 -20.83
C MET A 120 1.03 -25.95 -21.15
N ARG A 121 2.35 -25.76 -21.20
CA ARG A 121 2.95 -24.48 -21.59
C ARG A 121 2.66 -24.11 -23.03
N GLN A 122 2.68 -25.08 -23.95
CA GLN A 122 2.29 -24.86 -25.34
C GLN A 122 0.83 -24.42 -25.41
N ARG A 123 -0.09 -25.04 -24.66
CA ARG A 123 -1.49 -24.59 -24.58
C ARG A 123 -1.62 -23.14 -24.08
N VAL A 124 -0.89 -22.75 -23.03
CA VAL A 124 -0.87 -21.37 -22.52
C VAL A 124 -0.36 -20.41 -23.59
N ASN A 125 0.74 -20.76 -24.24
CA ASN A 125 1.34 -19.96 -25.30
C ASN A 125 0.43 -19.85 -26.54
N ASP A 126 -0.22 -20.94 -26.95
CA ASP A 126 -1.16 -20.97 -28.09
C ASP A 126 -2.37 -20.06 -27.81
N THR A 127 -2.90 -20.07 -26.58
CA THR A 127 -3.98 -19.16 -26.20
C THR A 127 -3.52 -17.70 -26.30
N LEU A 128 -2.34 -17.36 -25.78
CA LEU A 128 -1.80 -16.00 -25.89
C LEU A 128 -1.60 -15.58 -27.35
N ASP A 129 -1.02 -16.47 -28.15
CA ASP A 129 -0.73 -16.21 -29.57
C ASP A 129 -2.00 -16.03 -30.39
N SER A 130 -3.11 -16.66 -29.99
CA SER A 130 -4.40 -16.49 -30.66
C SER A 130 -5.02 -15.10 -30.47
N ILE A 131 -4.66 -14.39 -29.39
CA ILE A 131 -5.18 -13.04 -29.08
C ILE A 131 -4.14 -11.93 -29.31
N ALA A 132 -2.86 -12.29 -29.38
CA ALA A 132 -1.75 -11.39 -29.61
C ALA A 132 -1.63 -10.98 -31.09
N LYS A 133 -1.23 -9.74 -31.31
CA LYS A 133 -0.99 -9.19 -32.65
C LYS A 133 0.39 -8.55 -32.72
N TYR A 134 0.95 -8.50 -33.92
CA TYR A 134 2.19 -7.78 -34.20
C TYR A 134 1.85 -6.39 -34.74
N PRO A 135 2.26 -5.29 -34.07
CA PRO A 135 2.07 -3.95 -34.60
C PRO A 135 2.85 -3.75 -35.91
N LEU A 136 2.33 -2.90 -36.81
CA LEU A 136 3.01 -2.58 -38.07
C LEU A 136 4.45 -2.11 -37.81
N GLY A 137 5.42 -2.78 -38.43
CA GLY A 137 6.85 -2.46 -38.29
C GLY A 137 7.56 -3.16 -37.14
N PHE A 138 6.87 -3.97 -36.34
CA PHE A 138 7.42 -4.74 -35.23
C PHE A 138 7.25 -6.24 -35.48
N LYS A 139 8.35 -7.00 -35.51
CA LYS A 139 8.33 -8.45 -35.79
C LYS A 139 8.52 -9.30 -34.54
N HIS A 140 9.06 -8.71 -33.48
CA HIS A 140 9.44 -9.39 -32.25
C HIS A 140 8.65 -8.89 -31.03
N VAL A 141 7.72 -7.96 -31.22
CA VAL A 141 6.84 -7.44 -30.17
C VAL A 141 5.39 -7.76 -30.48
N LYS A 142 4.71 -8.28 -29.47
CA LYS A 142 3.28 -8.57 -29.46
C LYS A 142 2.55 -7.50 -28.68
N VAL A 143 1.33 -7.19 -29.11
CA VAL A 143 0.37 -6.35 -28.41
C VAL A 143 -0.94 -7.11 -28.25
N VAL A 144 -1.52 -7.05 -27.05
CA VAL A 144 -2.85 -7.57 -26.72
C VAL A 144 -3.72 -6.49 -26.11
N ASN A 145 -5.04 -6.63 -26.28
CA ASN A 145 -6.04 -5.78 -25.63
C ASN A 145 -6.69 -6.58 -24.50
N MET A 146 -6.58 -6.10 -23.27
CA MET A 146 -7.10 -6.81 -22.10
C MET A 146 -7.70 -5.82 -21.09
N PHE A 147 -8.62 -6.33 -20.28
CA PHE A 147 -9.29 -5.59 -19.23
C PHE A 147 -8.49 -5.59 -17.93
N HIS A 148 -8.64 -4.53 -17.17
CA HIS A 148 -8.18 -4.36 -15.80
C HIS A 148 -9.35 -3.85 -14.94
N GLY A 149 -9.52 -4.45 -13.76
CA GLY A 149 -10.56 -4.10 -12.79
C GLY A 149 -10.02 -3.24 -11.66
N PRO A 150 -10.10 -1.90 -11.74
CA PRO A 150 -9.52 -1.03 -10.72
C PRO A 150 -10.36 -1.01 -9.43
N GLY A 151 -9.69 -0.93 -8.27
CA GLY A 151 -10.34 -0.70 -6.98
C GLY A 151 -10.91 0.72 -6.82
N LYS A 152 -11.63 0.98 -5.72
CA LYS A 152 -12.36 2.24 -5.49
C LYS A 152 -11.41 3.42 -5.42
N GLY A 153 -11.62 4.41 -6.31
CA GLY A 153 -10.79 5.62 -6.38
C GLY A 153 -9.45 5.43 -7.12
N ALA A 154 -9.16 4.24 -7.64
CA ALA A 154 -7.89 4.00 -8.34
C ALA A 154 -7.89 4.53 -9.79
N ILE A 155 -9.05 4.70 -10.43
CA ILE A 155 -9.14 5.11 -11.86
C ILE A 155 -8.37 6.40 -12.14
N GLU A 156 -8.59 7.45 -11.35
CA GLU A 156 -7.88 8.72 -11.52
C GLU A 156 -6.37 8.56 -11.29
N GLY A 157 -5.98 7.80 -10.27
CA GLY A 157 -4.58 7.48 -10.01
C GLY A 157 -3.91 6.75 -11.19
N ILE A 158 -4.61 5.77 -11.79
CA ILE A 158 -4.16 5.02 -12.96
C ILE A 158 -4.04 5.95 -14.18
N CYS A 159 -5.01 6.83 -14.38
CA CYS A 159 -4.99 7.77 -15.51
C CYS A 159 -3.93 8.88 -15.35
N CYS A 160 -3.57 9.24 -14.10
CA CYS A 160 -2.54 10.22 -13.78
C CYS A 160 -1.11 9.66 -13.82
N ALA A 161 -0.89 8.53 -13.15
CA ALA A 161 0.43 8.00 -12.82
C ALA A 161 0.73 6.65 -13.50
N ASN A 162 -0.07 6.29 -14.50
CA ASN A 162 -0.11 4.97 -15.12
C ASN A 162 -0.40 3.89 -14.06
N LEU A 163 -0.24 2.62 -14.41
CA LEU A 163 -0.39 1.49 -13.49
C LEU A 163 0.84 1.32 -12.56
N ALA A 164 1.79 2.27 -12.55
CA ALA A 164 3.02 2.21 -11.75
C ALA A 164 2.73 2.14 -10.23
N SER A 165 1.70 2.84 -9.77
CA SER A 165 1.24 2.82 -8.37
C SER A 165 0.79 1.43 -7.90
N LEU A 166 0.11 0.66 -8.75
CA LEU A 166 -0.47 -0.65 -8.37
C LEU A 166 0.57 -1.77 -8.30
N SER A 167 1.67 -1.64 -9.06
CA SER A 167 2.78 -2.58 -8.96
C SER A 167 3.49 -2.52 -7.60
N LEU A 168 3.26 -1.48 -6.79
CA LEU A 168 3.90 -1.31 -5.48
C LEU A 168 3.15 -1.98 -4.33
N THR A 169 1.86 -2.29 -4.48
CA THR A 169 0.94 -2.52 -3.34
C THR A 169 0.69 -3.99 -2.96
N ASP A 170 0.82 -4.96 -3.88
CA ASP A 170 0.57 -6.38 -3.59
C ASP A 170 1.69 -7.27 -4.17
N PRO A 171 2.25 -8.24 -3.42
CA PRO A 171 3.17 -9.24 -3.96
C PRO A 171 2.60 -10.04 -5.14
N GLY A 172 1.27 -10.22 -5.24
CA GLY A 172 0.57 -10.93 -6.30
C GLY A 172 0.92 -12.42 -6.39
N TYR A 173 -0.02 -13.26 -6.85
CA TYR A 173 0.22 -14.71 -6.91
C TYR A 173 1.26 -15.10 -8.00
N PHE A 174 1.31 -14.36 -9.11
CA PHE A 174 2.23 -14.58 -10.24
C PHE A 174 3.38 -13.56 -10.29
N GLY A 175 3.64 -12.92 -9.16
CA GLY A 175 4.67 -11.88 -9.01
C GLY A 175 4.09 -10.48 -8.89
N LYS A 176 4.96 -9.57 -8.43
CA LYS A 176 4.65 -8.18 -8.15
C LYS A 176 4.61 -7.39 -9.47
N GLY A 177 3.42 -7.26 -10.04
CA GLY A 177 3.20 -6.66 -11.35
C GLY A 177 1.75 -6.19 -11.54
N VAL A 178 1.42 -5.77 -12.75
CA VAL A 178 0.09 -5.31 -13.13
C VAL A 178 -0.66 -6.43 -13.83
N TYR A 179 -1.84 -6.78 -13.33
CA TYR A 179 -2.63 -7.91 -13.77
C TYR A 179 -3.72 -7.49 -14.75
N HIS A 180 -3.83 -8.22 -15.84
CA HIS A 180 -4.78 -8.00 -16.93
C HIS A 180 -5.44 -9.30 -17.35
N THR A 181 -6.67 -9.25 -17.86
CA THR A 181 -7.40 -10.44 -18.33
C THR A 181 -8.14 -10.17 -19.64
N SER A 182 -8.27 -11.17 -20.51
CA SER A 182 -9.13 -11.06 -21.69
C SER A 182 -10.62 -11.04 -21.31
N SER A 183 -10.96 -11.40 -20.07
CA SER A 183 -12.32 -11.53 -19.58
C SER A 183 -12.81 -10.27 -18.85
N ALA A 184 -13.77 -9.54 -19.43
CA ALA A 184 -14.43 -8.40 -18.78
C ALA A 184 -15.15 -8.83 -17.49
N ARG A 185 -15.79 -10.00 -17.50
CA ARG A 185 -16.39 -10.64 -16.31
C ARG A 185 -15.37 -10.86 -15.20
N TYR A 186 -14.18 -11.35 -15.53
CA TYR A 186 -13.15 -11.60 -14.54
C TYR A 186 -12.58 -10.29 -13.98
N ALA A 187 -12.24 -9.33 -14.84
CA ALA A 187 -11.81 -7.99 -14.42
C ALA A 187 -12.85 -7.31 -13.53
N TYR A 188 -14.14 -7.46 -13.84
CA TYR A 188 -15.22 -6.85 -13.06
C TYR A 188 -15.24 -7.29 -11.60
N ARG A 189 -14.89 -8.55 -11.28
CA ARG A 189 -14.84 -9.04 -9.88
C ARG A 189 -13.92 -8.19 -9.01
N TYR A 190 -12.78 -7.77 -9.55
CA TYR A 190 -11.84 -6.90 -8.85
C TYR A 190 -12.34 -5.44 -8.77
N ALA A 191 -13.24 -5.03 -9.68
CA ALA A 191 -13.87 -3.72 -9.68
C ALA A 191 -15.12 -3.61 -8.76
N GLN A 192 -15.70 -4.72 -8.28
CA GLN A 192 -16.97 -4.73 -7.53
C GLN A 192 -16.92 -4.05 -6.15
N ASN A 193 -15.74 -3.77 -5.61
CA ASN A 193 -15.59 -3.00 -4.37
C ASN A 193 -15.93 -1.49 -4.53
N THR A 194 -16.48 -1.08 -5.67
CA THR A 194 -16.80 0.32 -5.98
C THR A 194 -18.26 0.48 -6.44
N ARG A 195 -18.90 1.59 -6.08
CA ARG A 195 -20.27 1.92 -6.51
C ARG A 195 -20.37 2.27 -8.00
N GLU A 196 -19.24 2.42 -8.69
CA GLU A 196 -19.15 2.80 -10.10
C GLU A 196 -18.53 1.64 -10.88
N SER A 197 -19.38 0.84 -11.54
CA SER A 197 -18.97 -0.33 -12.32
C SER A 197 -18.17 0.07 -13.57
N ALA A 198 -16.89 0.39 -13.43
CA ALA A 198 -16.01 0.74 -14.54
C ALA A 198 -14.83 -0.22 -14.69
N LEU A 199 -14.46 -0.50 -15.94
CA LEU A 199 -13.29 -1.28 -16.32
C LEU A 199 -12.33 -0.39 -17.11
N ILE A 200 -11.04 -0.73 -17.09
CA ILE A 200 -10.04 -0.13 -17.97
C ILE A 200 -9.63 -1.17 -18.99
N MET A 201 -9.74 -0.84 -20.29
CA MET A 201 -9.18 -1.66 -21.36
C MET A 201 -7.86 -1.05 -21.81
N SER A 202 -6.79 -1.84 -21.73
CA SER A 202 -5.43 -1.40 -22.01
C SER A 202 -4.85 -2.12 -23.22
N TRP A 203 -3.93 -1.44 -23.91
CA TRP A 203 -3.00 -2.08 -24.83
C TRP A 203 -1.75 -2.49 -24.06
N ILE A 204 -1.34 -3.75 -24.21
CA ILE A 204 -0.25 -4.33 -23.42
C ILE A 204 0.79 -4.89 -24.38
N CYS A 205 2.05 -4.47 -24.24
CA CYS A 205 3.14 -4.91 -25.09
C CYS A 205 4.16 -5.80 -24.36
N PHE A 206 4.62 -6.83 -25.06
CA PHE A 206 5.64 -7.76 -24.58
C PHE A 206 6.38 -8.37 -25.78
N SER A 207 7.66 -8.69 -25.63
CA SER A 207 8.37 -9.49 -26.65
C SER A 207 8.23 -10.98 -26.39
N SER A 208 8.19 -11.36 -25.11
CA SER A 208 8.13 -12.74 -24.67
C SER A 208 7.44 -12.82 -23.32
N ALA A 209 6.38 -13.62 -23.25
CA ALA A 209 5.66 -13.92 -22.01
C ALA A 209 6.02 -15.35 -21.56
N TYR A 210 6.35 -15.51 -20.28
CA TYR A 210 6.58 -16.83 -19.71
C TYR A 210 5.23 -17.53 -19.49
N PRO A 211 5.01 -18.75 -20.04
CA PRO A 211 3.77 -19.49 -19.89
C PRO A 211 3.72 -20.17 -18.51
N VAL A 212 3.13 -19.51 -17.52
CA VAL A 212 3.00 -20.03 -16.16
C VAL A 212 1.97 -21.16 -16.13
N ILE A 213 2.30 -22.23 -15.40
CA ILE A 213 1.47 -23.43 -15.29
C ILE A 213 1.51 -23.96 -13.84
N HIS A 214 0.49 -24.71 -13.46
CA HIS A 214 0.57 -25.54 -12.26
C HIS A 214 1.57 -26.68 -12.47
N HIS A 215 2.41 -26.96 -11.47
CA HIS A 215 3.37 -28.07 -11.58
C HIS A 215 2.61 -29.40 -11.82
N PRO A 216 2.94 -30.17 -12.87
CA PRO A 216 2.24 -31.40 -13.25
C PRO A 216 2.14 -32.48 -12.18
N GLU A 217 3.13 -32.54 -11.29
CA GLU A 217 3.27 -33.57 -10.26
C GLU A 217 2.64 -33.16 -8.91
N VAL A 218 2.14 -31.92 -8.80
CA VAL A 218 1.43 -31.48 -7.61
C VAL A 218 -0.04 -31.84 -7.78
N ASN A 219 -0.53 -32.77 -6.94
CA ASN A 219 -1.93 -33.21 -6.95
C ASN A 219 -2.90 -32.09 -6.56
N ASP A 220 -4.14 -32.21 -7.04
CA ASP A 220 -5.19 -31.20 -6.91
C ASP A 220 -5.70 -30.96 -5.47
N ASP A 221 -5.46 -31.90 -4.55
CA ASP A 221 -5.83 -31.80 -3.12
C ASP A 221 -5.09 -30.68 -2.36
N VAL A 222 -4.13 -30.03 -3.01
CA VAL A 222 -3.37 -28.89 -2.47
C VAL A 222 -4.19 -27.59 -2.49
N ARG A 223 -5.38 -27.57 -3.12
CA ARG A 223 -6.33 -26.44 -3.06
C ARG A 223 -7.12 -26.35 -1.74
N ASP A 224 -6.92 -27.29 -0.84
CA ASP A 224 -7.56 -27.32 0.48
C ASP A 224 -7.20 -26.05 1.28
N PRO A 225 -8.18 -25.26 1.76
CA PRO A 225 -7.96 -24.08 2.60
C PRO A 225 -7.13 -24.37 3.88
N ASP A 226 -7.07 -25.61 4.34
CA ASP A 226 -6.24 -26.02 5.49
C ASP A 226 -4.77 -26.28 5.12
N ASN A 227 -4.40 -26.16 3.85
CA ASN A 227 -3.05 -26.38 3.33
C ASN A 227 -2.53 -27.83 3.61
N LYS A 228 -3.42 -28.80 3.81
CA LYS A 228 -3.05 -30.18 4.21
C LYS A 228 -2.23 -30.89 3.13
N GLY A 229 -2.68 -30.82 1.87
CA GLY A 229 -1.93 -31.34 0.73
C GLY A 229 -0.59 -30.62 0.54
N TRP A 230 -0.56 -29.30 0.72
CA TRP A 230 0.67 -28.51 0.64
C TRP A 230 1.69 -28.97 1.69
N LYS A 231 1.27 -29.15 2.95
CA LYS A 231 2.15 -29.60 4.04
C LYS A 231 2.80 -30.95 3.74
N GLN A 232 2.08 -31.85 3.05
CA GLN A 232 2.54 -33.19 2.69
C GLN A 232 3.51 -33.23 1.49
N LEU A 233 3.62 -32.15 0.70
CA LEU A 233 4.61 -32.08 -0.38
C LEU A 233 6.04 -32.06 0.19
N SER A 234 6.96 -32.77 -0.47
CA SER A 234 8.39 -32.69 -0.15
C SER A 234 8.88 -31.24 -0.33
N ASN A 235 9.88 -30.82 0.45
CA ASN A 235 10.46 -29.48 0.31
C ASN A 235 11.01 -29.23 -1.10
N GLU A 236 11.49 -30.28 -1.77
CA GLU A 236 11.93 -30.22 -3.16
C GLU A 236 10.77 -29.93 -4.11
N LEU A 237 9.63 -30.61 -3.96
CA LEU A 237 8.47 -30.37 -4.80
C LEU A 237 7.81 -29.02 -4.51
N LYS A 238 7.80 -28.57 -3.25
CA LYS A 238 7.41 -27.19 -2.88
C LYS A 238 8.31 -26.17 -3.56
N LYS A 239 9.62 -26.38 -3.53
CA LYS A 239 10.61 -25.49 -4.17
C LYS A 239 10.44 -25.49 -5.69
N LYS A 240 10.25 -26.65 -6.31
CA LYS A 240 9.94 -26.80 -7.74
C LYS A 240 8.62 -26.11 -8.11
N HIS A 241 7.56 -26.35 -7.37
CA HIS A 241 6.26 -25.71 -7.59
C HIS A 241 6.33 -24.19 -7.43
N TRP A 242 7.01 -23.70 -6.39
CA TRP A 242 7.26 -22.27 -6.23
C TRP A 242 8.12 -21.69 -7.35
N LEU A 243 9.13 -22.39 -7.87
CA LEU A 243 9.88 -21.95 -9.05
C LEU A 243 9.01 -21.83 -10.31
N TYR A 244 7.91 -22.58 -10.39
CA TYR A 244 6.98 -22.54 -11.52
C TYR A 244 5.92 -21.43 -11.39
N LEU A 245 5.49 -21.14 -10.15
CA LEU A 245 4.49 -20.12 -9.82
C LEU A 245 5.09 -18.75 -9.57
N ALA A 246 6.05 -18.69 -8.65
CA ALA A 246 6.88 -17.53 -8.40
C ALA A 246 8.08 -17.61 -9.35
N GLY A 247 7.85 -17.18 -10.58
CA GLY A 247 8.91 -16.43 -11.23
C GLY A 247 9.44 -15.42 -10.22
N ARG A 248 10.74 -15.49 -9.91
CA ARG A 248 11.41 -14.55 -8.98
C ARG A 248 10.84 -13.16 -9.18
N GLN A 249 10.55 -12.42 -8.11
CA GLN A 249 10.15 -11.01 -8.11
C GLN A 249 10.70 -10.26 -9.35
N GLY A 250 9.88 -10.14 -10.41
CA GLY A 250 10.25 -9.54 -11.71
C GLY A 250 10.30 -10.50 -12.91
N ALA A 251 10.77 -9.97 -14.04
CA ALA A 251 11.03 -10.69 -15.29
C ALA A 251 11.91 -11.94 -15.05
N ILE A 252 11.37 -13.15 -15.21
CA ILE A 252 12.14 -14.40 -15.06
C ILE A 252 13.40 -14.34 -15.94
N ALA A 253 14.55 -14.43 -15.28
CA ALA A 253 15.87 -14.64 -15.88
C ALA A 253 16.28 -13.63 -16.97
N GLU A 254 15.87 -12.36 -16.88
CA GLU A 254 16.08 -11.31 -17.90
C GLU A 254 15.42 -11.61 -19.27
N LYS A 255 14.99 -12.84 -19.55
CA LYS A 255 14.51 -13.28 -20.87
C LYS A 255 13.05 -12.94 -21.15
N TYR A 256 12.19 -13.04 -20.14
CA TYR A 256 10.75 -12.83 -20.26
C TYR A 256 10.36 -11.48 -19.65
N ASN A 257 9.52 -10.70 -20.31
CA ASN A 257 9.05 -9.40 -19.80
C ASN A 257 7.57 -9.39 -19.41
N ALA A 258 6.91 -10.52 -19.46
CA ALA A 258 5.57 -10.72 -18.94
C ALA A 258 5.38 -12.17 -18.48
N HIS A 259 4.37 -12.43 -17.65
CA HIS A 259 3.86 -13.76 -17.39
C HIS A 259 2.47 -13.90 -17.98
N TYR A 260 2.17 -15.03 -18.61
CA TYR A 260 0.83 -15.36 -19.05
C TYR A 260 0.40 -16.69 -18.44
N VAL A 261 -0.82 -16.73 -17.92
CA VAL A 261 -1.36 -17.88 -17.19
C VAL A 261 -2.82 -18.09 -17.53
N LEU A 262 -3.21 -19.35 -17.68
CA LEU A 262 -4.61 -19.73 -17.74
C LEU A 262 -5.06 -20.10 -16.33
N VAL A 263 -6.20 -19.58 -15.87
CA VAL A 263 -6.64 -19.73 -14.48
C VAL A 263 -8.01 -20.41 -14.37
N CYS A 264 -8.21 -21.08 -13.24
CA CYS A 264 -9.46 -21.70 -12.84
C CYS A 264 -9.90 -21.15 -11.46
N PRO A 265 -11.21 -20.96 -11.22
CA PRO A 265 -11.71 -20.68 -9.89
C PRO A 265 -11.37 -21.84 -8.95
N LYS A 266 -11.02 -21.53 -7.70
CA LYS A 266 -10.80 -22.51 -6.64
C LYS A 266 -12.01 -23.42 -6.49
N ASN A 267 -13.19 -22.83 -6.35
CA ASN A 267 -14.47 -23.52 -6.40
C ASN A 267 -15.20 -23.23 -7.72
N PRO A 268 -15.18 -24.14 -8.71
CA PRO A 268 -15.88 -23.94 -9.99
C PRO A 268 -17.41 -23.97 -9.88
N LYS A 269 -17.95 -24.38 -8.72
CA LYS A 269 -19.40 -24.34 -8.45
C LYS A 269 -19.86 -23.01 -7.86
N ASP A 270 -18.94 -22.20 -7.36
CA ASP A 270 -19.24 -20.89 -6.80
C ASP A 270 -19.12 -19.83 -7.90
N PRO A 271 -20.25 -19.26 -8.38
CA PRO A 271 -20.20 -18.18 -9.36
C PRO A 271 -19.58 -16.91 -8.79
N GLU A 272 -19.40 -16.75 -7.49
CA GLU A 272 -18.79 -15.58 -6.83
C GLU A 272 -17.36 -15.82 -6.35
N GLU A 273 -16.74 -16.95 -6.73
CA GLU A 273 -15.35 -17.25 -6.40
C GLU A 273 -14.40 -16.10 -6.80
N VAL A 274 -13.51 -15.74 -5.88
CA VAL A 274 -12.50 -14.68 -6.03
C VAL A 274 -11.07 -15.23 -5.99
N ASP A 275 -10.89 -16.47 -5.53
CA ASP A 275 -9.60 -17.15 -5.53
C ASP A 275 -9.43 -17.92 -6.84
N PHE A 276 -8.42 -17.53 -7.62
CA PHE A 276 -8.07 -18.18 -8.89
C PHE A 276 -6.66 -18.77 -8.83
N TYR A 277 -6.50 -19.94 -9.42
CA TYR A 277 -5.23 -20.67 -9.47
C TYR A 277 -4.90 -21.03 -10.91
N PRO A 278 -3.61 -21.27 -11.24
CA PRO A 278 -3.24 -21.80 -12.54
C PRO A 278 -4.01 -23.07 -12.85
N PHE A 279 -4.42 -23.20 -14.11
CA PHE A 279 -5.09 -24.39 -14.56
C PHE A 279 -4.19 -25.62 -14.35
N ILE A 280 -4.82 -26.68 -13.89
CA ILE A 280 -4.18 -27.98 -13.66
C ILE A 280 -4.25 -28.86 -14.89
N LYS A 281 -3.55 -30.00 -14.84
CA LYS A 281 -3.65 -31.04 -15.85
C LYS A 281 -5.12 -31.41 -16.13
N ASN A 282 -5.46 -31.50 -17.41
CA ASN A 282 -6.77 -31.92 -17.92
C ASN A 282 -7.95 -31.01 -17.55
N ALA A 283 -7.76 -29.97 -16.73
CA ALA A 283 -8.80 -28.99 -16.48
C ALA A 283 -9.01 -28.08 -17.70
N LYS A 284 -10.27 -27.68 -17.86
CA LYS A 284 -10.62 -26.52 -18.68
C LYS A 284 -10.37 -25.28 -17.84
N HIS A 285 -9.62 -24.32 -18.39
CA HIS A 285 -9.47 -23.01 -17.78
C HIS A 285 -10.77 -22.22 -17.93
N THR A 286 -11.02 -21.30 -17.01
CA THR A 286 -12.19 -20.41 -17.06
C THR A 286 -11.81 -19.04 -17.59
N TYR A 287 -10.66 -18.52 -17.13
CA TYR A 287 -10.14 -17.20 -17.50
C TYR A 287 -8.63 -17.27 -17.76
N ASP A 288 -8.04 -16.11 -18.04
CA ASP A 288 -6.61 -15.92 -18.25
C ASP A 288 -6.11 -14.66 -17.54
N GLU A 289 -4.82 -14.63 -17.24
CA GLU A 289 -4.13 -13.43 -16.74
C GLU A 289 -2.82 -13.19 -17.49
N LEU A 290 -2.58 -11.93 -17.83
CA LEU A 290 -1.29 -11.41 -18.28
C LEU A 290 -0.76 -10.45 -17.20
N VAL A 291 0.46 -10.72 -16.72
CA VAL A 291 1.14 -9.90 -15.72
C VAL A 291 2.33 -9.21 -16.36
N THR A 292 2.37 -7.89 -16.28
CA THR A 292 3.52 -7.07 -16.72
C THR A 292 4.27 -6.48 -15.54
N PHE A 293 5.59 -6.38 -15.66
CA PHE A 293 6.46 -5.92 -14.57
C PHE A 293 6.93 -4.47 -14.73
N ASP A 294 6.56 -3.83 -15.83
CA ASP A 294 6.93 -2.46 -16.16
C ASP A 294 5.71 -1.70 -16.65
N ALA A 295 5.40 -0.57 -16.01
CA ALA A 295 4.21 0.20 -16.32
C ALA A 295 4.19 0.73 -17.78
N SER A 296 5.37 0.96 -18.37
CA SER A 296 5.46 1.40 -19.77
C SER A 296 5.12 0.29 -20.79
N GLN A 297 4.97 -0.96 -20.34
CA GLN A 297 4.39 -2.03 -21.16
C GLN A 297 2.88 -1.90 -21.33
N VAL A 298 2.24 -0.98 -20.60
CA VAL A 298 0.79 -0.82 -20.59
C VAL A 298 0.41 0.60 -20.98
N LEU A 299 -0.52 0.70 -21.92
CA LEU A 299 -1.20 1.92 -22.28
C LEU A 299 -2.69 1.79 -21.91
N PRO A 300 -3.14 2.36 -20.78
CA PRO A 300 -4.56 2.51 -20.48
C PRO A 300 -5.22 3.31 -21.59
N ARG A 301 -6.05 2.65 -22.41
CA ARG A 301 -6.58 3.26 -23.64
C ARG A 301 -8.05 3.63 -23.53
N TYR A 302 -8.86 2.79 -22.88
CA TYR A 302 -10.30 3.03 -22.77
C TYR A 302 -10.80 2.88 -21.34
N LEU A 303 -11.64 3.83 -20.91
CA LEU A 303 -12.48 3.69 -19.74
C LEU A 303 -13.85 3.17 -20.19
N VAL A 304 -14.24 2.01 -19.68
CA VAL A 304 -15.46 1.30 -20.04
C VAL A 304 -16.42 1.35 -18.87
N THR A 305 -17.47 2.16 -18.96
CA THR A 305 -18.52 2.24 -17.93
C THR A 305 -19.61 1.24 -18.23
N LEU A 306 -19.96 0.42 -17.24
CA LEU A 306 -21.04 -0.56 -17.34
C LEU A 306 -22.32 -0.03 -16.70
N ALA A 307 -23.46 -0.28 -17.34
CA ALA A 307 -24.78 -0.05 -16.76
C ALA A 307 -25.52 -1.37 -16.56
N PRO A 308 -26.52 -1.42 -15.67
CA PRO A 308 -27.48 -2.52 -15.64
C PRO A 308 -28.07 -2.77 -17.03
N ASP A 309 -28.14 -4.03 -17.43
CA ASP A 309 -28.85 -4.44 -18.63
C ASP A 309 -30.36 -4.36 -18.36
N VAL A 310 -30.92 -3.17 -18.56
CA VAL A 310 -32.35 -2.88 -18.36
C VAL A 310 -33.24 -3.72 -19.29
N LEU A 311 -32.70 -4.26 -20.39
CA LEU A 311 -33.44 -5.11 -21.32
C LEU A 311 -33.60 -6.55 -20.80
N ASN A 312 -32.76 -6.99 -19.86
CA ASN A 312 -32.86 -8.30 -19.21
C ASN A 312 -33.48 -8.26 -17.80
N ILE A 313 -33.90 -7.09 -17.33
CA ILE A 313 -34.70 -7.01 -16.10
C ILE A 313 -36.08 -7.60 -16.44
N LYS A 314 -36.35 -8.82 -15.96
CA LYS A 314 -37.71 -9.36 -15.90
C LYS A 314 -38.52 -8.49 -14.94
N PHE A 315 -39.08 -7.39 -15.45
CA PHE A 315 -39.99 -6.56 -14.68
C PHE A 315 -41.25 -7.40 -14.36
N PRO A 316 -41.62 -7.57 -13.08
CA PRO A 316 -42.79 -8.36 -12.71
C PRO A 316 -44.13 -7.66 -13.00
N PHE A 317 -44.16 -6.57 -13.78
CA PHE A 317 -45.38 -5.86 -14.13
C PHE A 317 -45.43 -5.51 -15.62
N TYR A 318 -46.62 -5.73 -16.20
CA TYR A 318 -46.97 -5.52 -17.61
C TYR A 318 -46.53 -4.14 -18.12
N THR A 319 -45.39 -4.07 -18.79
CA THR A 319 -45.08 -2.95 -19.69
C THR A 319 -45.81 -3.20 -21.01
N PRO A 320 -46.63 -2.26 -21.52
CA PRO A 320 -47.33 -2.46 -22.78
C PRO A 320 -46.33 -2.71 -23.91
N LYS A 321 -46.51 -3.81 -24.65
CA LYS A 321 -45.66 -4.28 -25.76
C LYS A 321 -45.31 -3.17 -26.78
N TYR A 322 -46.19 -2.19 -26.93
CA TYR A 322 -46.00 -1.03 -27.81
C TYR A 322 -44.81 -0.13 -27.41
N PHE A 323 -44.59 0.11 -26.11
CA PHE A 323 -43.48 0.97 -25.65
C PHE A 323 -42.11 0.34 -25.94
N TYR A 324 -42.05 -0.99 -25.87
CA TYR A 324 -40.85 -1.79 -26.14
C TYR A 324 -40.50 -1.84 -27.63
N GLU A 325 -41.49 -1.86 -28.51
CA GLU A 325 -41.31 -1.85 -29.97
C GLU A 325 -40.80 -0.47 -30.45
N THR A 326 -41.30 0.63 -29.88
CA THR A 326 -40.87 1.99 -30.23
C THR A 326 -39.42 2.26 -29.80
N LEU A 327 -39.01 1.79 -28.60
CA LEU A 327 -37.63 1.95 -28.11
C LEU A 327 -36.59 1.23 -28.97
N LYS A 328 -36.95 0.13 -29.64
CA LYS A 328 -36.04 -0.60 -30.56
C LYS A 328 -35.79 0.13 -31.88
N GLN A 329 -36.68 1.04 -32.28
CA GLN A 329 -36.63 1.69 -33.60
C GLN A 329 -35.95 3.06 -33.57
N VAL A 330 -35.76 3.66 -32.38
CA VAL A 330 -35.20 5.01 -32.26
C VAL A 330 -33.70 4.96 -31.97
N THR A 331 -32.89 5.31 -32.97
CA THR A 331 -31.42 5.29 -32.90
C THR A 331 -30.79 6.50 -32.21
N HIS A 332 -31.58 7.54 -31.85
CA HIS A 332 -31.05 8.78 -31.26
C HIS A 332 -31.97 9.36 -30.14
N PRO A 333 -31.45 9.66 -28.93
CA PRO A 333 -32.25 10.11 -27.78
C PRO A 333 -33.06 11.39 -28.03
N GLN A 334 -32.55 12.31 -28.85
CA GLN A 334 -33.24 13.57 -29.16
C GLN A 334 -34.48 13.38 -30.05
N ALA A 335 -34.49 12.36 -30.92
CA ALA A 335 -35.65 12.04 -31.75
C ALA A 335 -36.78 11.45 -30.89
N LEU A 336 -36.43 10.60 -29.92
CA LEU A 336 -37.36 10.04 -28.93
C LEU A 336 -38.00 11.15 -28.09
N VAL A 337 -37.21 12.12 -27.64
CA VAL A 337 -37.71 13.28 -26.89
C VAL A 337 -38.68 14.12 -27.72
N ASN A 338 -38.41 14.34 -29.01
CA ASN A 338 -39.27 15.14 -29.86
C ASN A 338 -40.60 14.43 -30.19
N GLU A 339 -40.55 13.12 -30.47
CA GLU A 339 -41.75 12.31 -30.74
C GLU A 339 -42.64 12.19 -29.50
N LEU A 340 -42.04 11.92 -28.34
CA LEU A 340 -42.78 11.83 -27.07
C LEU A 340 -43.32 13.20 -26.64
N SER A 341 -42.58 14.29 -26.88
CA SER A 341 -43.08 15.66 -26.62
C SER A 341 -44.29 16.01 -27.49
N GLN A 342 -44.35 15.51 -28.73
CA GLN A 342 -45.52 15.66 -29.61
C GLN A 342 -46.73 14.89 -29.06
N LYS A 343 -46.54 13.67 -28.55
CA LYS A 343 -47.61 12.86 -27.95
C LYS A 343 -48.11 13.41 -26.61
N VAL A 344 -47.22 14.01 -25.81
CA VAL A 344 -47.61 14.80 -24.61
C VAL A 344 -48.51 15.96 -25.01
N PHE A 345 -48.18 16.68 -26.08
CA PHE A 345 -48.99 17.78 -26.59
C PHE A 345 -50.38 17.34 -27.09
N GLN A 346 -50.51 16.07 -27.48
CA GLN A 346 -51.76 15.46 -27.95
C GLN A 346 -52.54 14.74 -26.84
N ASN A 347 -52.07 14.75 -25.58
CA ASN A 347 -52.66 14.04 -24.43
C ASN A 347 -52.76 12.51 -24.61
N GLU A 348 -51.87 11.91 -25.39
CA GLU A 348 -51.92 10.47 -25.70
C GLU A 348 -51.15 9.58 -24.73
N LEU A 349 -50.51 10.15 -23.70
CA LEU A 349 -49.73 9.41 -22.72
C LEU A 349 -50.47 9.28 -21.38
N SER A 350 -50.38 8.09 -20.78
CA SER A 350 -50.85 7.85 -19.43
C SER A 350 -49.95 8.52 -18.38
N ASN A 351 -50.46 8.71 -17.17
CA ASN A 351 -49.71 9.32 -16.07
C ASN A 351 -48.42 8.56 -15.72
N GLY A 352 -48.40 7.23 -15.90
CA GLY A 352 -47.19 6.42 -15.72
C GLY A 352 -46.11 6.74 -16.76
N GLU A 353 -46.50 6.89 -18.04
CA GLU A 353 -45.60 7.21 -19.14
C GLU A 353 -45.05 8.64 -19.04
N LEU A 354 -45.84 9.59 -18.50
CA LEU A 354 -45.40 10.95 -18.22
C LEU A 354 -44.32 11.02 -17.13
N ILE A 355 -44.44 10.19 -16.08
CA ILE A 355 -43.44 10.10 -15.00
C ILE A 355 -42.13 9.51 -15.54
N GLU A 356 -42.21 8.45 -16.35
CA GLU A 356 -41.05 7.82 -16.97
C GLU A 356 -40.34 8.75 -17.97
N LEU A 357 -41.11 9.52 -18.74
CA LEU A 357 -40.59 10.58 -19.62
C LEU A 357 -39.87 11.68 -18.83
N GLY A 358 -40.42 12.10 -17.70
CA GLY A 358 -39.80 13.08 -16.80
C GLY A 358 -38.43 12.61 -16.29
N HIS A 359 -38.31 11.33 -15.92
CA HIS A 359 -37.04 10.73 -15.52
C HIS A 359 -36.01 10.69 -16.67
N LEU A 360 -36.44 10.32 -17.88
CA LEU A 360 -35.57 10.25 -19.07
C LEU A 360 -35.08 11.64 -19.51
N LEU A 361 -35.93 12.67 -19.46
CA LEU A 361 -35.56 14.04 -19.79
C LEU A 361 -34.57 14.66 -18.80
N CYS A 362 -34.70 14.33 -17.51
CA CYS A 362 -33.72 14.70 -16.49
C CYS A 362 -32.36 14.03 -16.75
N LEU A 363 -32.33 12.74 -17.09
CA LEU A 363 -31.09 12.01 -17.36
C LEU A 363 -30.36 12.52 -18.62
N ASN A 364 -31.09 12.92 -19.66
CA ASN A 364 -30.50 13.39 -20.93
C ASN A 364 -29.87 14.79 -20.85
N LYS A 365 -30.37 15.69 -19.98
CA LYS A 365 -29.73 17.00 -19.76
C LYS A 365 -28.56 16.98 -18.78
N ILE A 366 -28.53 16.01 -17.86
CA ILE A 366 -27.48 15.88 -16.84
C ILE A 366 -26.17 15.31 -17.42
N THR A 367 -26.22 14.58 -18.52
CA THR A 367 -25.04 13.96 -19.15
C THR A 367 -24.13 14.93 -19.90
N ASN A 368 -24.54 16.18 -20.12
CA ASN A 368 -23.78 17.19 -20.87
C ASN A 368 -23.12 18.30 -20.04
N VAL A 369 -23.20 18.28 -18.70
CA VAL A 369 -22.55 19.29 -17.85
C VAL A 369 -21.58 18.61 -16.87
N GLU A 370 -20.28 18.77 -17.08
CA GLU A 370 -19.26 18.40 -16.09
C GLU A 370 -19.36 19.32 -14.87
N ILE A 371 -20.11 18.92 -13.85
CA ILE A 371 -20.19 19.64 -12.58
C ILE A 371 -19.49 18.80 -11.50
N ARG A 372 -18.32 19.25 -11.05
CA ARG A 372 -17.50 18.59 -10.01
C ARG A 372 -17.97 18.85 -8.56
N ASN A 373 -19.05 19.61 -8.37
CA ASN A 373 -19.57 19.99 -7.05
C ASN A 373 -21.07 19.65 -6.94
N GLU A 374 -21.41 18.74 -6.01
CA GLU A 374 -22.77 18.23 -5.82
C GLU A 374 -23.79 19.33 -5.45
N SER A 375 -23.37 20.37 -4.72
CA SER A 375 -24.21 21.51 -4.35
C SER A 375 -24.60 22.35 -5.57
N VAL A 376 -23.68 22.48 -6.53
CA VAL A 376 -23.92 23.20 -7.80
C VAL A 376 -24.79 22.34 -8.73
N ARG A 377 -24.60 21.02 -8.74
CA ARG A 377 -25.43 20.07 -9.49
C ARG A 377 -26.90 20.13 -9.02
N TYR A 378 -27.12 20.19 -7.71
CA TYR A 378 -28.45 20.37 -7.13
C TYR A 378 -29.09 21.70 -7.52
N LEU A 379 -28.32 22.80 -7.53
CA LEU A 379 -28.81 24.12 -7.91
C LEU A 379 -29.23 24.17 -9.39
N GLU A 380 -28.44 23.55 -10.28
CA GLU A 380 -28.74 23.50 -11.70
C GLU A 380 -29.91 22.56 -12.03
N ILE A 381 -30.07 21.43 -11.32
CA ILE A 381 -31.26 20.57 -11.43
C ILE A 381 -32.52 21.35 -11.05
N ASN A 382 -32.51 22.06 -9.92
CA ASN A 382 -33.65 22.87 -9.51
C ASN A 382 -33.94 24.03 -10.47
N ARG A 383 -32.92 24.68 -11.03
CA ARG A 383 -33.08 25.70 -12.07
C ARG A 383 -33.60 25.13 -13.38
N ALA A 384 -33.26 23.90 -13.73
CA ALA A 384 -33.78 23.22 -14.90
C ALA A 384 -35.26 22.84 -14.70
N ILE A 385 -35.61 22.31 -13.53
CA ILE A 385 -36.99 22.00 -13.14
C ILE A 385 -37.87 23.26 -13.18
N GLU A 386 -37.42 24.36 -12.59
CA GLU A 386 -38.15 25.63 -12.61
C GLU A 386 -38.27 26.24 -14.02
N ARG A 387 -37.27 26.04 -14.89
CA ARG A 387 -37.37 26.45 -16.30
C ARG A 387 -38.40 25.63 -17.06
N VAL A 388 -38.46 24.31 -16.85
CA VAL A 388 -39.47 23.43 -17.46
C VAL A 388 -40.87 23.81 -16.95
N ARG A 389 -41.01 24.05 -15.64
CA ARG A 389 -42.26 24.50 -15.02
C ARG A 389 -42.79 25.81 -15.60
N LYS A 390 -41.90 26.76 -15.91
CA LYS A 390 -42.25 28.03 -16.56
C LYS A 390 -42.55 27.91 -18.05
N GLN A 391 -41.87 27.00 -18.74
CA GLN A 391 -41.99 26.81 -20.18
C GLN A 391 -43.22 25.97 -20.56
N TYR A 392 -43.68 25.10 -19.66
CA TYR A 392 -44.84 24.23 -19.86
C TYR A 392 -45.76 24.29 -18.63
N PRO A 393 -46.65 25.30 -18.53
CA PRO A 393 -47.62 25.39 -17.44
C PRO A 393 -48.68 24.30 -17.61
N LEU A 394 -48.41 23.11 -17.06
CA LEU A 394 -49.40 22.03 -17.03
C LEU A 394 -50.52 22.40 -16.03
N PRO A 395 -51.79 22.06 -16.31
CA PRO A 395 -52.89 22.25 -15.37
C PRO A 395 -52.77 21.23 -14.24
N ILE A 396 -52.31 21.69 -13.07
CA ILE A 396 -52.06 20.85 -11.90
C ILE A 396 -53.38 20.55 -11.19
N SER A 397 -53.93 19.37 -11.43
CA SER A 397 -54.84 18.72 -10.48
C SER A 397 -54.71 17.20 -10.51
N MET A 398 -53.49 16.65 -10.39
CA MET A 398 -53.27 15.27 -9.91
C MET A 398 -51.76 15.02 -9.73
N VAL A 399 -51.40 14.53 -8.53
CA VAL A 399 -50.04 14.24 -8.02
C VAL A 399 -49.16 15.47 -7.84
N THR A 400 -48.75 15.73 -6.59
CA THR A 400 -47.84 16.86 -6.32
C THR A 400 -46.45 16.50 -6.82
N PHE A 401 -45.79 17.43 -7.50
CA PHE A 401 -44.45 17.23 -8.08
C PHE A 401 -43.41 16.77 -7.03
N ASP A 402 -43.66 17.04 -5.75
CA ASP A 402 -42.85 16.62 -4.60
C ASP A 402 -42.94 15.10 -4.30
N GLU A 403 -44.02 14.42 -4.69
CA GLU A 403 -44.19 12.97 -4.51
C GLU A 403 -43.42 12.16 -5.57
N ILE A 404 -43.13 12.76 -6.72
CA ILE A 404 -42.40 12.12 -7.83
C ILE A 404 -40.87 12.08 -7.55
N PHE A 405 -40.37 12.91 -6.62
CA PHE A 405 -38.92 13.15 -6.44
C PHE A 405 -38.39 12.99 -5.00
N GLN A 406 -38.93 12.08 -4.17
CA GLN A 406 -38.29 11.76 -2.88
C GLN A 406 -36.87 11.16 -3.08
N PRO A 407 -35.78 11.82 -2.67
CA PRO A 407 -34.44 11.23 -2.74
C PRO A 407 -34.20 10.33 -1.52
N CYS A 408 -33.38 9.30 -1.73
CA CYS A 408 -32.90 8.37 -0.71
C CYS A 408 -32.45 9.10 0.59
N ALA A 409 -32.76 8.52 1.75
CA ALA A 409 -32.66 9.08 3.10
C ALA A 409 -31.30 9.69 3.53
N SER A 410 -30.26 9.61 2.69
CA SER A 410 -28.93 10.17 2.93
C SER A 410 -28.83 11.70 2.76
N PHE A 411 -29.84 12.35 2.16
CA PHE A 411 -29.76 13.76 1.71
C PHE A 411 -30.52 14.78 2.58
N GLN A 412 -31.04 14.39 3.75
CA GLN A 412 -31.81 15.30 4.63
C GLN A 412 -30.96 16.33 5.41
N ILE A 413 -29.63 16.32 5.32
CA ILE A 413 -28.77 17.04 6.29
C ILE A 413 -28.75 18.58 6.10
N ILE A 414 -29.19 19.15 4.97
CA ILE A 414 -28.99 20.60 4.71
C ILE A 414 -30.30 21.40 4.63
N LYS A 415 -31.48 20.76 4.78
CA LYS A 415 -32.76 21.43 4.47
C LYS A 415 -33.52 22.04 5.65
N VAL A 416 -33.00 22.00 6.87
CA VAL A 416 -33.64 22.62 8.04
C VAL A 416 -32.52 23.24 8.87
N GLY A 417 -32.67 24.47 9.38
CA GLY A 417 -31.67 25.21 10.15
C GLY A 417 -31.26 24.60 11.51
N LYS A 418 -31.14 23.29 11.56
CA LYS A 418 -30.67 22.47 12.65
C LYS A 418 -29.16 22.33 12.55
N THR A 419 -28.46 22.44 13.68
CA THR A 419 -27.01 22.19 13.70
C THR A 419 -26.72 20.73 13.29
N PRO A 420 -25.59 20.42 12.62
CA PRO A 420 -25.26 19.03 12.24
C PRO A 420 -25.30 18.03 13.39
N PHE A 421 -25.09 18.51 14.63
CA PHE A 421 -25.15 17.73 15.86
C PHE A 421 -26.57 17.42 16.34
N GLU A 422 -27.59 18.20 15.97
CA GLU A 422 -28.98 17.87 16.32
C GLU A 422 -29.41 16.54 15.72
N LEU A 423 -28.92 16.18 14.54
CA LEU A 423 -29.20 14.88 13.96
C LEU A 423 -28.58 13.75 14.81
N VAL A 424 -27.35 13.95 15.29
CA VAL A 424 -26.68 13.00 16.20
C VAL A 424 -27.48 12.87 17.49
N GLN A 425 -27.89 13.99 18.09
CA GLN A 425 -28.71 14.02 19.30
C GLN A 425 -30.06 13.31 19.11
N ASN A 426 -30.79 13.59 18.02
CA ASN A 426 -32.08 12.96 17.75
C ASN A 426 -31.96 11.43 17.65
N TRP A 427 -30.87 10.92 17.06
CA TRP A 427 -30.63 9.48 17.01
C TRP A 427 -30.26 8.89 18.39
N ILE A 428 -29.55 9.65 19.22
CA ILE A 428 -29.26 9.24 20.61
C ILE A 428 -30.53 9.20 21.44
N ASP A 429 -31.37 10.24 21.36
CA ASP A 429 -32.65 10.31 22.07
C ASP A 429 -33.61 9.18 21.64
N ALA A 430 -33.50 8.74 20.38
CA ALA A 430 -34.23 7.59 19.85
C ALA A 430 -33.60 6.22 20.20
N ASN A 431 -32.50 6.17 20.96
CA ASN A 431 -31.70 4.97 21.25
C ASN A 431 -31.18 4.24 19.99
N GLU A 432 -30.96 4.97 18.89
CA GLU A 432 -30.44 4.42 17.63
C GLU A 432 -28.93 4.73 17.45
N PHE A 433 -28.11 4.19 18.34
CA PHE A 433 -26.68 4.54 18.48
C PHE A 433 -25.84 4.31 17.21
N ASP A 434 -26.12 3.26 16.42
CA ASP A 434 -25.42 3.02 15.16
C ASP A 434 -25.68 4.13 14.14
N LYS A 435 -26.91 4.67 14.09
CA LYS A 435 -27.25 5.80 13.21
C LYS A 435 -26.62 7.10 13.73
N ALA A 436 -26.62 7.31 15.04
CA ALA A 436 -25.93 8.43 15.67
C ALA A 436 -24.42 8.43 15.35
N MET A 437 -23.76 7.28 15.47
CA MET A 437 -22.35 7.13 15.13
C MET A 437 -22.11 7.41 13.64
N ASN A 438 -22.90 6.83 12.73
CA ASN A 438 -22.78 7.09 11.30
C ASN A 438 -23.03 8.56 10.92
N ALA A 439 -23.89 9.27 11.66
CA ALA A 439 -24.10 10.70 11.50
C ALA A 439 -22.93 11.53 12.05
N LEU A 440 -22.26 11.07 13.11
CA LEU A 440 -21.11 11.74 13.73
C LEU A 440 -19.83 11.64 12.88
N LEU A 441 -19.54 10.48 12.27
CA LEU A 441 -18.26 10.21 11.59
C LEU A 441 -17.92 11.23 10.48
N PRO A 442 -18.85 11.66 9.59
CA PRO A 442 -18.56 12.71 8.61
C PRO A 442 -18.16 14.05 9.25
N LEU A 443 -18.66 14.35 10.46
CA LEU A 443 -18.34 15.58 11.18
C LEU A 443 -16.88 15.60 11.65
N PHE A 444 -16.21 14.45 11.75
CA PHE A 444 -14.77 14.41 12.05
C PHE A 444 -13.92 15.05 10.96
N ARG A 445 -14.44 15.24 9.74
CA ARG A 445 -13.75 15.89 8.60
C ARG A 445 -14.27 17.29 8.30
N ALA A 446 -15.49 17.58 8.72
CA ALA A 446 -16.13 18.87 8.47
C ALA A 446 -15.56 19.94 9.41
N ASP A 447 -15.69 21.22 9.05
CA ASP A 447 -15.31 22.33 9.93
C ASP A 447 -16.42 22.59 10.98
N THR A 448 -16.53 21.67 11.94
CA THR A 448 -17.55 21.67 13.02
C THR A 448 -16.91 21.88 14.40
N ASP A 449 -17.71 22.08 15.44
CA ASP A 449 -17.20 22.14 16.81
C ASP A 449 -16.53 20.80 17.22
N ILE A 450 -15.21 20.82 17.44
CA ILE A 450 -14.44 19.63 17.81
C ILE A 450 -14.77 19.13 19.22
N GLY A 451 -15.11 20.05 20.14
CA GLY A 451 -15.52 19.72 21.50
C GLY A 451 -16.81 18.92 21.50
N LEU A 452 -17.80 19.33 20.70
CA LEU A 452 -19.03 18.55 20.50
C LEU A 452 -18.76 17.20 19.85
N CYS A 453 -17.85 17.13 18.87
CA CYS A 453 -17.44 15.83 18.31
C CYS A 453 -16.93 14.87 19.40
N TYR A 454 -16.10 15.35 20.33
CA TYR A 454 -15.63 14.55 21.46
C TYR A 454 -16.75 14.16 22.41
N THR A 455 -17.60 15.12 22.81
CA THR A 455 -18.73 14.86 23.71
C THR A 455 -19.64 13.75 23.17
N TYR A 456 -20.05 13.84 21.90
CA TYR A 456 -20.87 12.82 21.28
C TYR A 456 -20.13 11.50 21.07
N LEU A 457 -18.84 11.55 20.72
CA LEU A 457 -18.04 10.34 20.59
C LEU A 457 -18.00 9.58 21.92
N PHE A 458 -17.68 10.25 23.04
CA PHE A 458 -17.64 9.62 24.36
C PHE A 458 -18.97 8.99 24.75
N LEU A 459 -20.08 9.70 24.49
CA LEU A 459 -21.42 9.18 24.77
C LEU A 459 -21.73 7.92 23.95
N LEU A 460 -21.22 7.85 22.73
CA LEU A 460 -21.46 6.74 21.81
C LEU A 460 -20.47 5.58 21.91
N LEU A 461 -19.26 5.78 22.49
CA LEU A 461 -18.19 4.77 22.53
C LEU A 461 -18.65 3.43 23.13
N GLN A 462 -19.42 3.47 24.22
CA GLN A 462 -19.97 2.27 24.89
C GLN A 462 -20.99 1.50 24.04
N HIS A 463 -21.49 2.11 22.95
CA HIS A 463 -22.50 1.54 22.05
C HIS A 463 -21.93 1.19 20.67
N VAL A 464 -20.63 1.37 20.43
CA VAL A 464 -20.02 1.10 19.13
C VAL A 464 -20.03 -0.41 18.83
N THR A 465 -20.77 -0.80 17.80
CA THR A 465 -20.78 -2.18 17.28
C THR A 465 -19.73 -2.40 16.18
N LYS A 466 -19.36 -1.35 15.44
CA LYS A 466 -18.45 -1.39 14.28
C LYS A 466 -17.19 -0.56 14.49
N TRP A 467 -16.27 -1.09 15.30
CA TRP A 467 -15.02 -0.40 15.67
C TRP A 467 -14.09 -0.09 14.51
N SER A 468 -14.02 -0.94 13.49
CA SER A 468 -13.22 -0.68 12.29
C SER A 468 -13.67 0.60 11.56
N THR A 469 -14.98 0.89 11.54
CA THR A 469 -15.52 2.12 10.97
C THR A 469 -15.08 3.36 11.76
N LEU A 470 -15.11 3.29 13.10
CA LEU A 470 -14.63 4.37 13.96
C LEU A 470 -13.12 4.57 13.80
N ALA A 471 -12.33 3.50 13.86
CA ALA A 471 -10.88 3.53 13.72
C ALA A 471 -10.43 4.19 12.40
N ASN A 472 -11.13 3.91 11.29
CA ASN A 472 -10.85 4.51 9.98
C ASN A 472 -11.15 6.02 9.90
N ASN A 473 -11.95 6.57 10.81
CA ASN A 473 -12.30 8.00 10.82
C ASN A 473 -11.64 8.79 11.96
N LEU A 474 -11.14 8.12 12.99
CA LEU A 474 -10.47 8.75 14.12
C LEU A 474 -9.27 9.63 13.74
N PRO A 475 -8.42 9.27 12.74
CA PRO A 475 -7.31 10.13 12.32
C PRO A 475 -7.75 11.54 11.90
N TYR A 476 -8.96 11.68 11.32
CA TYR A 476 -9.48 12.99 10.94
C TYR A 476 -9.82 13.84 12.17
N LEU A 477 -10.44 13.26 13.20
CA LEU A 477 -10.73 13.96 14.44
C LEU A 477 -9.44 14.38 15.17
N LEU A 478 -8.47 13.46 15.27
CA LEU A 478 -7.19 13.69 15.95
C LEU A 478 -6.32 14.74 15.24
N ALA A 479 -6.49 14.92 13.93
CA ALA A 479 -5.75 15.92 13.16
C ALA A 479 -6.29 17.35 13.32
N ARG A 480 -7.52 17.53 13.83
CA ARG A 480 -8.23 18.83 13.78
C ARG A 480 -7.84 19.83 14.86
N SER A 481 -7.12 19.45 15.92
CA SER A 481 -6.52 20.43 16.83
C SER A 481 -5.47 19.79 17.76
N SER A 482 -4.30 20.43 17.85
CA SER A 482 -3.27 20.16 18.85
C SER A 482 -3.70 20.54 20.27
N ASP A 483 -4.73 21.37 20.41
CA ASP A 483 -5.12 22.00 21.68
C ASP A 483 -6.11 21.12 22.46
N CYS A 484 -6.69 20.10 21.82
CA CYS A 484 -7.57 19.11 22.46
C CYS A 484 -6.81 17.97 23.15
N ARG A 485 -5.69 18.26 23.83
CA ARG A 485 -4.85 17.23 24.48
C ARG A 485 -5.62 16.35 25.46
N GLU A 486 -6.49 16.95 26.27
CA GLU A 486 -7.24 16.23 27.30
C GLU A 486 -8.33 15.31 26.71
N PRO A 487 -9.20 15.76 25.79
CA PRO A 487 -10.08 14.87 25.04
C PRO A 487 -9.35 13.75 24.29
N HIS A 488 -8.20 14.05 23.68
CA HIS A 488 -7.39 13.04 22.98
C HIS A 488 -6.90 11.95 23.95
N ARG A 489 -6.48 12.36 25.16
CA ARG A 489 -6.04 11.46 26.21
C ARG A 489 -7.18 10.57 26.69
N GLN A 490 -8.34 11.15 27.00
CA GLN A 490 -9.50 10.39 27.46
C GLN A 490 -9.93 9.37 26.39
N LEU A 491 -10.00 9.78 25.13
CA LEU A 491 -10.31 8.88 24.01
C LEU A 491 -9.32 7.72 23.92
N ALA A 492 -8.03 8.00 24.03
CA ALA A 492 -7.01 6.97 24.02
C ALA A 492 -7.17 5.97 25.20
N ILE A 493 -7.55 6.44 26.39
CA ILE A 493 -7.83 5.58 27.55
C ILE A 493 -9.07 4.71 27.32
N GLU A 494 -10.16 5.28 26.82
CA GLU A 494 -11.39 4.52 26.52
C GLU A 494 -11.16 3.45 25.45
N LEU A 495 -10.40 3.80 24.40
CA LEU A 495 -10.01 2.85 23.36
C LEU A 495 -9.13 1.72 23.91
N ALA A 496 -8.19 2.04 24.78
CA ALA A 496 -7.34 1.04 25.41
C ALA A 496 -8.16 0.07 26.29
N SER A 497 -9.11 0.60 27.06
CA SER A 497 -10.06 -0.21 27.84
C SER A 497 -10.88 -1.12 26.93
N TYR A 498 -11.43 -0.59 25.84
CA TYR A 498 -12.17 -1.39 24.86
C TYR A 498 -11.30 -2.51 24.27
N TYR A 499 -10.11 -2.21 23.73
CA TYR A 499 -9.23 -3.22 23.14
C TYR A 499 -8.80 -4.28 24.16
N THR A 500 -8.64 -3.90 25.43
CA THR A 500 -8.41 -4.84 26.53
C THR A 500 -9.57 -5.84 26.67
N THR A 501 -10.83 -5.40 26.61
CA THR A 501 -12.00 -6.29 26.67
C THR A 501 -12.07 -7.24 25.47
N GLN A 502 -11.63 -6.79 24.30
CA GLN A 502 -11.56 -7.60 23.07
C GLN A 502 -10.34 -8.53 23.00
N LYS A 503 -9.48 -8.52 24.03
CA LYS A 503 -8.19 -9.24 24.03
C LYS A 503 -7.24 -8.80 22.90
N ALA A 504 -7.45 -7.61 22.33
CA ALA A 504 -6.57 -6.97 21.36
C ALA A 504 -5.47 -6.18 22.10
N ILE A 505 -4.63 -6.90 22.85
CA ILE A 505 -3.69 -6.29 23.81
C ILE A 505 -2.69 -5.33 23.14
N PRO A 506 -2.10 -5.63 21.96
CA PRO A 506 -1.18 -4.70 21.29
C PRO A 506 -1.83 -3.35 20.94
N ASP A 507 -3.08 -3.36 20.47
CA ASP A 507 -3.84 -2.14 20.18
C ASP A 507 -4.13 -1.34 21.45
N ALA A 508 -4.46 -2.03 22.56
CA ALA A 508 -4.66 -1.40 23.86
C ALA A 508 -3.38 -0.70 24.37
N ILE A 509 -2.23 -1.36 24.25
CA ILE A 509 -0.92 -0.79 24.61
C ILE A 509 -0.61 0.43 23.75
N GLN A 510 -0.85 0.36 22.44
CA GLN A 510 -0.64 1.49 21.53
C GLN A 510 -1.52 2.69 21.92
N CYS A 511 -2.77 2.44 22.29
CA CYS A 511 -3.68 3.48 22.79
C CYS A 511 -3.17 4.11 24.09
N TYR A 512 -2.73 3.32 25.07
CA TYR A 512 -2.15 3.89 26.29
C TYR A 512 -0.85 4.66 26.05
N ALA A 513 0.03 4.17 25.17
CA ALA A 513 1.23 4.91 24.78
C ALA A 513 0.89 6.26 24.13
N LYS A 514 -0.18 6.31 23.33
CA LYS A 514 -0.69 7.59 22.80
C LYS A 514 -1.19 8.50 23.91
N ALA A 515 -1.87 7.98 24.93
CA ALA A 515 -2.30 8.77 26.08
C ALA A 515 -1.10 9.34 26.87
N LEU A 516 -0.05 8.53 27.09
CA LEU A 516 1.19 8.95 27.75
C LEU A 516 1.93 10.05 26.99
N SER A 517 1.92 10.00 25.65
CA SER A 517 2.52 11.06 24.83
C SER A 517 1.85 12.43 24.97
N LEU A 518 0.64 12.47 25.53
CA LEU A 518 -0.11 13.71 25.74
C LEU A 518 0.10 14.26 27.16
N ILE A 519 0.02 13.39 28.17
CA ILE A 519 0.20 13.72 29.58
C ILE A 519 0.83 12.50 30.28
N GLU A 520 1.99 12.71 30.90
CA GLU A 520 2.64 11.67 31.70
C GLU A 520 1.78 11.35 32.93
N SER A 521 1.39 10.09 33.07
CA SER A 521 0.55 9.63 34.18
C SER A 521 1.03 8.27 34.64
N ARG A 522 1.45 8.20 35.90
CA ARG A 522 1.81 6.95 36.57
C ARG A 522 0.70 5.90 36.43
N LYS A 523 -0.57 6.31 36.53
CA LYS A 523 -1.69 5.38 36.41
C LYS A 523 -1.77 4.71 35.03
N ILE A 524 -1.47 5.46 33.98
CA ILE A 524 -1.47 4.91 32.60
C ILE A 524 -0.28 3.96 32.44
N HIS A 525 0.88 4.28 32.98
CA HIS A 525 2.03 3.37 33.02
C HIS A 525 1.73 2.06 33.78
N GLU A 526 1.03 2.13 34.91
CA GLU A 526 0.59 0.94 35.66
C GLU A 526 -0.32 0.05 34.80
N LEU A 527 -1.32 0.63 34.15
CA LEU A 527 -2.25 -0.08 33.26
C LEU A 527 -1.53 -0.71 32.06
N THR A 528 -0.59 0.02 31.46
CA THR A 528 0.17 -0.44 30.28
C THR A 528 1.13 -1.57 30.67
N SER A 529 1.78 -1.46 31.82
CA SER A 529 2.67 -2.50 32.36
C SER A 529 1.90 -3.78 32.70
N ALA A 530 0.69 -3.67 33.25
CA ALA A 530 -0.18 -4.82 33.50
C ALA A 530 -0.59 -5.54 32.19
N LEU A 531 -0.84 -4.80 31.11
CA LEU A 531 -1.10 -5.41 29.80
C LEU A 531 0.14 -6.08 29.19
N LEU A 532 1.31 -5.47 29.37
CA LEU A 532 2.59 -6.00 28.90
C LEU A 532 2.86 -7.40 29.49
N ILE A 533 2.62 -7.59 30.80
CA ILE A 533 2.73 -8.90 31.47
C ILE A 533 1.86 -9.96 30.80
N LYS A 534 0.61 -9.63 30.44
CA LYS A 534 -0.33 -10.59 29.84
C LYS A 534 0.17 -11.16 28.52
N ILE A 535 0.90 -10.35 27.73
CA ILE A 535 1.50 -10.82 26.47
C ILE A 535 2.74 -11.67 26.75
N ILE A 536 3.51 -11.32 27.76
CA ILE A 536 4.78 -11.96 28.09
C ILE A 536 4.59 -13.30 28.83
N TYR A 537 3.49 -13.44 29.56
CA TYR A 537 3.22 -14.59 30.42
C TYR A 537 3.40 -15.96 29.74
N PRO A 538 2.89 -16.20 28.50
CA PRO A 538 3.10 -17.48 27.81
C PRO A 538 4.59 -17.78 27.52
N HIS A 539 5.40 -16.76 27.24
CA HIS A 539 6.83 -16.93 27.02
C HIS A 539 7.54 -17.30 28.32
N VAL A 540 7.22 -16.59 29.41
CA VAL A 540 7.73 -16.90 30.74
C VAL A 540 7.38 -18.33 31.11
N GLN A 541 6.14 -18.78 30.88
CA GLN A 541 5.73 -20.16 31.15
C GLN A 541 6.59 -21.17 30.38
N THR A 542 6.78 -20.97 29.08
CA THR A 542 7.60 -21.87 28.24
C THR A 542 9.02 -22.03 28.77
N ILE A 543 9.61 -20.95 29.26
CA ILE A 543 10.98 -20.92 29.76
C ILE A 543 11.09 -21.54 31.13
N LEU A 544 10.11 -21.24 31.96
CA LEU A 544 9.95 -21.87 33.26
C LEU A 544 9.81 -23.38 33.08
N ASP A 545 9.07 -23.86 32.09
CA ASP A 545 8.96 -25.29 31.76
C ASP A 545 10.30 -25.90 31.32
N GLN A 546 11.16 -25.14 30.63
CA GLN A 546 12.48 -25.59 30.16
C GLN A 546 13.60 -25.54 31.21
N SER A 547 13.40 -24.92 32.37
CA SER A 547 14.46 -24.81 33.38
C SER A 547 14.78 -26.17 34.01
N ASP A 548 16.07 -26.53 34.01
CA ASP A 548 16.60 -27.83 34.46
C ASP A 548 16.71 -27.96 36.00
N ASN A 549 16.65 -26.86 36.76
CA ASN A 549 16.67 -26.91 38.23
C ASN A 549 15.83 -25.81 38.90
N CYS A 550 15.30 -26.09 40.09
CA CYS A 550 14.40 -25.19 40.80
C CYS A 550 15.09 -23.92 41.33
N GLU A 551 16.39 -23.94 41.59
CA GLU A 551 17.08 -22.77 42.15
C GLU A 551 17.27 -21.66 41.11
N SER A 552 17.67 -22.03 39.89
CA SER A 552 17.73 -21.14 38.72
C SER A 552 16.36 -20.56 38.41
N PHE A 553 15.33 -21.42 38.50
CA PHE A 553 13.94 -21.04 38.32
C PHE A 553 13.49 -19.97 39.33
N LEU A 554 13.77 -20.15 40.63
CA LEU A 554 13.42 -19.15 41.65
C LEU A 554 14.17 -17.84 41.49
N LYS A 555 15.47 -17.87 41.18
CA LYS A 555 16.24 -16.66 40.88
C LYS A 555 15.65 -15.90 39.68
N LYS A 556 15.14 -16.64 38.69
CA LYS A 556 14.47 -16.06 37.54
C LYS A 556 13.15 -15.42 37.92
N ILE A 557 12.30 -16.09 38.72
CA ILE A 557 11.05 -15.49 39.23
C ILE A 557 11.31 -14.23 40.05
N ASP A 558 12.29 -14.26 40.96
CA ASP A 558 12.66 -13.08 41.76
C ASP A 558 13.01 -11.89 40.83
N SER A 559 13.71 -12.16 39.73
CA SER A 559 14.05 -11.14 38.74
C SER A 559 12.84 -10.67 37.91
N LEU A 560 11.84 -11.54 37.70
CA LEU A 560 10.61 -11.21 36.97
C LEU A 560 9.63 -10.35 37.77
N GLN A 561 9.80 -10.22 39.08
CA GLN A 561 8.95 -9.36 39.92
C GLN A 561 8.93 -7.91 39.46
N ARG A 562 10.01 -7.42 38.83
CA ARG A 562 10.09 -6.05 38.29
C ARG A 562 9.05 -5.76 37.19
N PHE A 563 8.47 -6.80 36.60
CA PHE A 563 7.38 -6.68 35.63
C PHE A 563 6.00 -6.67 36.27
N CYS A 564 5.86 -7.19 37.50
CA CYS A 564 4.57 -7.36 38.17
C CYS A 564 3.97 -6.01 38.60
N MET A 565 2.68 -5.80 38.33
CA MET A 565 1.96 -4.60 38.76
C MET A 565 0.92 -4.89 39.82
N LEU A 566 0.36 -6.10 39.80
CA LEU A 566 -0.63 -6.59 40.73
C LEU A 566 -0.06 -7.76 41.53
N LYS A 567 -0.60 -7.96 42.73
CA LYS A 567 -0.29 -9.14 43.55
C LYS A 567 -0.59 -10.42 42.77
N ASP A 568 -1.70 -10.45 42.04
CA ASP A 568 -2.11 -11.58 41.21
C ASP A 568 -1.09 -11.91 40.10
N ASP A 569 -0.41 -10.92 39.53
CA ASP A 569 0.63 -11.16 38.51
C ASP A 569 1.82 -11.92 39.13
N ARG A 570 2.28 -11.46 40.29
CA ARG A 570 3.36 -12.07 41.06
C ARG A 570 2.97 -13.48 41.51
N ASP A 571 1.79 -13.60 42.10
CA ASP A 571 1.30 -14.85 42.67
C ASP A 571 1.13 -15.90 41.56
N SER A 572 0.68 -15.51 40.37
CA SER A 572 0.63 -16.40 39.20
C SER A 572 2.00 -17.00 38.84
N PHE A 573 3.08 -16.21 38.91
CA PHE A 573 4.43 -16.75 38.67
C PHE A 573 4.88 -17.73 39.76
N TYR A 574 4.58 -17.44 41.03
CA TYR A 574 4.89 -18.35 42.13
C TYR A 574 4.03 -19.61 42.14
N GLU A 575 2.76 -19.52 41.78
CA GLU A 575 1.89 -20.69 41.61
C GLU A 575 2.40 -21.59 40.49
N LEU A 576 2.87 -21.01 39.38
CA LEU A 576 3.53 -21.76 38.32
C LEU A 576 4.80 -22.47 38.85
N ALA A 577 5.59 -21.81 39.70
CA ALA A 577 6.72 -22.40 40.40
C ALA A 577 6.33 -23.60 41.24
N LEU A 578 5.33 -23.40 42.08
CA LEU A 578 4.84 -24.37 43.04
C LEU A 578 4.27 -25.59 42.32
N ASN A 579 3.48 -25.37 41.27
CA ASN A 579 2.95 -26.43 40.42
C ASN A 579 4.07 -27.26 39.77
N LYS A 580 5.11 -26.60 39.23
CA LYS A 580 6.25 -27.33 38.66
C LYS A 580 6.99 -28.14 39.72
N MET A 581 7.26 -27.57 40.90
CA MET A 581 7.94 -28.27 42.00
C MET A 581 7.13 -29.44 42.54
N ASN A 582 5.81 -29.29 42.69
CA ASN A 582 4.91 -30.34 43.16
C ASN A 582 4.74 -31.50 42.16
N ASN A 583 5.11 -31.30 40.90
CA ASN A 583 5.08 -32.33 39.86
C ASN A 583 6.40 -33.09 39.71
N LEU A 584 7.45 -32.74 40.47
CA LEU A 584 8.73 -33.46 40.45
C LEU A 584 8.61 -34.85 41.11
N PRO A 585 9.49 -35.81 40.79
CA PRO A 585 9.68 -37.03 41.58
C PRO A 585 9.90 -36.75 43.07
N ARG A 586 9.38 -37.61 43.98
CA ARG A 586 9.39 -37.37 45.44
C ARG A 586 10.79 -37.14 46.03
N ASP A 587 11.79 -37.83 45.52
CA ASP A 587 13.20 -37.67 45.87
C ASP A 587 13.71 -36.26 45.57
N LEU A 588 13.37 -35.71 44.39
CA LEU A 588 13.68 -34.33 44.03
C LEU A 588 12.83 -33.32 44.82
N GLN A 589 11.56 -33.61 45.09
CA GLN A 589 10.73 -32.75 45.95
C GLN A 589 11.33 -32.57 47.35
N ASN A 590 11.86 -33.64 47.94
CA ASN A 590 12.53 -33.59 49.24
C ASN A 590 13.81 -32.74 49.16
N GLN A 591 14.55 -32.81 48.06
CA GLN A 591 15.72 -31.95 47.83
C GLN A 591 15.34 -30.47 47.75
N TYR A 592 14.16 -30.16 47.20
CA TYR A 592 13.68 -28.79 47.01
C TYR A 592 12.69 -28.30 48.08
N THR A 593 12.49 -29.03 49.18
CA THR A 593 11.59 -28.59 50.27
C THR A 593 11.90 -27.16 50.76
N PRO A 594 13.16 -26.74 50.97
CA PRO A 594 13.46 -25.35 51.36
C PRO A 594 13.01 -24.31 50.31
N SER A 595 13.09 -24.66 49.03
CA SER A 595 12.64 -23.81 47.91
C SER A 595 11.13 -23.70 47.85
N ILE A 596 10.41 -24.80 48.10
CA ILE A 596 8.93 -24.84 48.17
C ILE A 596 8.45 -23.99 49.35
N GLU A 597 9.04 -24.17 50.53
CA GLU A 597 8.72 -23.37 51.72
C GLU A 597 8.97 -21.87 51.49
N LYS A 598 10.09 -21.52 50.83
CA LYS A 598 10.39 -20.14 50.43
C LYS A 598 9.30 -19.58 49.50
N VAL A 599 8.83 -20.33 48.51
CA VAL A 599 7.75 -19.88 47.61
C VAL A 599 6.44 -19.69 48.34
N LEU A 600 6.05 -20.62 49.21
CA LEU A 600 4.84 -20.49 50.02
C LEU A 600 4.90 -19.27 50.94
N GLN A 601 6.07 -18.99 51.53
CA GLN A 601 6.29 -17.77 52.31
C GLN A 601 6.13 -16.52 51.43
N LEU A 602 6.68 -16.51 50.22
CA LEU A 602 6.60 -15.37 49.30
C LEU A 602 5.17 -15.11 48.78
N LEU A 603 4.38 -16.16 48.55
CA LEU A 603 2.95 -16.06 48.25
C LEU A 603 2.17 -15.42 49.41
N GLY A 604 2.55 -15.72 50.65
CA GLY A 604 1.95 -15.14 51.86
C GLY A 604 2.32 -13.68 52.12
N ASN A 605 3.45 -13.21 51.59
CA ASN A 605 3.93 -11.85 51.82
C ASN A 605 3.12 -10.80 51.04
N ASP A 606 3.01 -9.60 51.61
CA ASP A 606 2.47 -8.44 50.90
C ASP A 606 3.30 -8.12 49.65
N PHE A 607 2.62 -7.73 48.56
CA PHE A 607 3.26 -7.34 47.33
C PHE A 607 3.37 -5.82 47.26
N ASN A 608 4.60 -5.33 47.10
CA ASN A 608 4.85 -3.93 46.76
C ASN A 608 5.24 -3.88 45.27
N PRO A 609 4.47 -3.16 44.42
CA PRO A 609 4.86 -2.98 43.03
C PRO A 609 6.19 -2.19 42.96
N PRO A 610 6.95 -2.35 41.87
CA PRO A 610 8.21 -1.64 41.69
C PRO A 610 7.98 -0.12 41.73
N GLU A 611 8.95 0.62 42.28
CA GLU A 611 8.88 2.09 42.41
C GLU A 611 8.64 2.76 41.05
N LEU A 612 9.40 2.31 40.03
CA LEU A 612 9.17 2.64 38.64
C LEU A 612 8.56 1.43 37.95
N THR A 613 7.40 1.64 37.33
CA THR A 613 6.79 0.60 36.49
C THR A 613 7.67 0.29 35.29
N THR A 614 7.51 -0.89 34.71
CA THR A 614 8.28 -1.32 33.53
C THR A 614 8.15 -0.33 32.38
N THR A 615 6.92 0.07 32.03
CA THR A 615 6.71 1.00 30.91
C THR A 615 7.18 2.41 31.22
N GLN A 616 7.20 2.83 32.49
CA GLN A 616 7.79 4.11 32.89
C GLN A 616 9.32 4.10 32.72
N ARG A 617 10.01 2.98 33.02
CA ARG A 617 11.44 2.84 32.71
C ARG A 617 11.71 3.00 31.21
N TYR A 618 10.91 2.32 30.36
CA TYR A 618 11.06 2.43 28.90
C TYR A 618 10.78 3.84 28.42
N TRP A 619 9.74 4.49 28.95
CA TRP A 619 9.39 5.86 28.62
C TRP A 619 10.48 6.86 29.02
N ASN A 620 11.05 6.73 30.22
CA ASN A 620 12.14 7.59 30.67
C ASN A 620 13.38 7.43 29.79
N ALA A 621 13.74 6.20 29.44
CA ALA A 621 14.85 5.91 28.53
C ALA A 621 14.59 6.46 27.12
N PHE A 622 13.37 6.29 26.61
CA PHE A 622 12.96 6.86 25.33
C PHE A 622 12.97 8.39 25.35
N ASN A 623 12.51 9.02 26.43
CA ASN A 623 12.53 10.47 26.59
C ASN A 623 13.96 11.02 26.64
N ALA A 624 14.86 10.33 27.34
CA ALA A 624 16.29 10.67 27.35
C ALA A 624 16.89 10.66 25.95
N PHE A 625 16.46 9.75 25.08
CA PHE A 625 16.80 9.78 23.66
C PHE A 625 16.17 10.98 22.95
N THR A 626 14.86 11.25 23.15
CA THR A 626 14.17 12.30 22.39
C THR A 626 14.55 13.72 22.77
N ILE A 627 15.07 13.96 23.98
CA ILE A 627 15.43 15.31 24.45
C ILE A 627 16.52 15.95 23.58
N HIS A 628 17.33 15.13 22.91
CA HIS A 628 18.35 15.61 21.98
C HIS A 628 17.75 16.37 20.78
N PHE A 629 16.48 16.11 20.43
CA PHE A 629 15.81 16.77 19.30
C PHE A 629 15.01 18.00 19.70
N THR A 630 14.99 18.38 20.98
CA THR A 630 14.30 19.57 21.48
C THR A 630 15.25 20.73 21.80
N ILE A 631 16.56 20.51 21.70
CA ILE A 631 17.60 21.49 22.03
C ILE A 631 18.05 22.17 20.73
N GLU A 632 18.49 23.42 20.84
CA GLU A 632 19.13 24.15 19.73
C GLU A 632 20.36 23.38 19.20
N ILE A 633 20.51 23.32 17.88
CA ILE A 633 21.52 22.50 17.22
C ILE A 633 22.75 23.35 16.93
N ASP A 634 23.74 23.28 17.82
CA ASP A 634 25.03 23.95 17.60
C ASP A 634 25.88 23.23 16.54
N ASP A 635 25.93 21.90 16.62
CA ASP A 635 26.67 21.03 15.72
C ASP A 635 25.91 19.73 15.46
N VAL A 636 25.63 19.48 14.18
CA VAL A 636 24.88 18.31 13.72
C VAL A 636 25.60 17.00 14.08
N ARG A 637 26.93 16.94 13.98
CA ARG A 637 27.70 15.71 14.27
C ARG A 637 27.64 15.34 15.75
N SER A 638 27.89 16.31 16.62
CA SER A 638 27.76 16.15 18.06
C SER A 638 26.36 15.68 18.45
N LEU A 639 25.32 16.24 17.80
CA LEU A 639 23.94 15.80 17.99
C LEU A 639 23.73 14.35 17.51
N GLN A 640 24.17 13.98 16.30
CA GLN A 640 24.08 12.61 15.78
C GLN A 640 24.71 11.60 16.73
N TYR A 641 25.93 11.87 17.21
CA TYR A 641 26.63 10.98 18.13
C TYR A 641 25.89 10.81 19.46
N LYS A 642 25.47 11.91 20.09
CA LYS A 642 24.74 11.89 21.36
C LYS A 642 23.39 11.19 21.23
N ALA A 643 22.62 11.52 20.21
CA ALA A 643 21.31 10.91 19.95
C ALA A 643 21.44 9.42 19.64
N THR A 644 22.44 9.02 18.84
CA THR A 644 22.72 7.62 18.54
C THR A 644 23.10 6.85 19.79
N ARG A 645 24.00 7.39 20.62
CA ARG A 645 24.39 6.74 21.87
C ARG A 645 23.20 6.57 22.81
N SER A 646 22.41 7.63 23.00
CA SER A 646 21.21 7.56 23.83
C SER A 646 20.16 6.60 23.27
N PHE A 647 20.04 6.47 21.94
CA PHE A 647 19.19 5.45 21.32
C PHE A 647 19.67 4.02 21.62
N VAL A 648 20.98 3.78 21.55
CA VAL A 648 21.58 2.48 21.91
C VAL A 648 21.28 2.18 23.38
N ASP A 649 21.52 3.14 24.28
CA ASP A 649 21.25 2.98 25.72
C ASP A 649 19.75 2.68 25.99
N PHE A 650 18.84 3.35 25.27
CA PHE A 650 17.41 3.06 25.30
C PHE A 650 17.11 1.62 24.87
N PHE A 651 17.70 1.16 23.76
CA PHE A 651 17.43 -0.16 23.21
C PHE A 651 18.06 -1.28 24.07
N GLU A 652 19.22 -1.04 24.69
CA GLU A 652 19.85 -1.93 25.67
C GLU A 652 18.88 -2.24 26.81
N ILE A 653 18.16 -1.25 27.34
CA ILE A 653 17.15 -1.46 28.40
C ILE A 653 16.02 -2.39 27.93
N LEU A 654 15.57 -2.26 26.68
CA LEU A 654 14.54 -3.14 26.13
C LEU A 654 15.06 -4.58 25.98
N LEU A 655 16.29 -4.72 25.48
CA LEU A 655 16.93 -6.03 25.28
C LEU A 655 17.25 -6.75 26.58
N ASP A 656 17.74 -6.04 27.59
CA ASP A 656 17.99 -6.60 28.93
C ASP A 656 16.70 -7.17 29.53
N ASP A 657 15.60 -6.43 29.39
CA ASP A 657 14.30 -6.90 29.81
C ASP A 657 13.83 -8.08 28.94
N ALA A 658 13.98 -8.02 27.62
CA ALA A 658 13.58 -9.10 26.72
C ALA A 658 14.37 -10.40 26.95
N PHE A 659 15.69 -10.33 27.18
CA PHE A 659 16.53 -11.48 27.50
C PHE A 659 16.28 -12.02 28.90
N LEU A 660 15.93 -11.16 29.87
CA LEU A 660 15.49 -11.66 31.16
C LEU A 660 14.21 -12.49 31.02
N LEU A 661 13.27 -12.00 30.21
CA LEU A 661 12.01 -12.70 29.92
C LEU A 661 12.25 -13.99 29.16
N LEU A 662 13.04 -13.94 28.09
CA LEU A 662 13.21 -15.02 27.11
C LEU A 662 14.32 -16.03 27.45
N GLY A 663 15.22 -15.68 28.36
CA GLY A 663 16.47 -16.42 28.57
C GLY A 663 17.57 -16.02 27.58
N ALA A 664 18.70 -16.70 27.66
CA ALA A 664 19.83 -16.42 26.78
C ALA A 664 19.50 -16.88 25.34
N PRO A 665 19.87 -16.10 24.31
CA PRO A 665 19.75 -16.53 22.93
C PRO A 665 20.54 -17.83 22.67
N PRO A 666 19.98 -18.79 21.91
CA PRO A 666 20.55 -20.13 21.76
C PRO A 666 21.73 -20.20 20.77
N CYS A 667 22.07 -19.11 20.10
CA CYS A 667 23.09 -19.08 19.05
C CYS A 667 23.68 -17.67 18.91
N ASN A 668 24.68 -17.50 18.03
CA ASN A 668 25.27 -16.18 17.86
C ASN A 668 24.34 -15.23 17.13
N TYR A 669 24.33 -13.98 17.57
CA TYR A 669 23.51 -12.95 16.96
C TYR A 669 24.19 -11.57 16.92
N ASP A 670 23.66 -10.73 16.04
CA ASP A 670 23.89 -9.29 16.02
C ASP A 670 22.58 -8.58 15.66
N ILE A 671 22.00 -7.86 16.62
CA ILE A 671 20.79 -7.07 16.49
C ILE A 671 21.21 -5.67 16.11
N ARG A 672 20.70 -5.18 14.98
CA ARG A 672 21.11 -3.92 14.38
C ARG A 672 19.89 -3.09 13.98
N VAL A 673 20.04 -1.78 13.97
CA VAL A 673 19.04 -0.86 13.41
C VAL A 673 19.52 -0.32 12.07
N GLY A 674 18.66 -0.32 11.08
CA GLY A 674 18.85 0.25 9.74
C GLY A 674 18.02 1.50 9.52
N GLY A 675 17.79 1.81 8.24
CA GLY A 675 17.04 3.00 7.85
C GLY A 675 17.73 4.29 8.30
N PRO A 676 16.97 5.36 8.60
CA PRO A 676 17.53 6.62 9.10
C PRO A 676 18.40 6.44 10.34
N MET A 677 17.91 5.70 11.34
CA MET A 677 18.67 5.48 12.58
C MET A 677 19.98 4.73 12.33
N GLY A 678 20.00 3.74 11.45
CA GLY A 678 21.21 3.01 11.07
C GLY A 678 22.26 3.84 10.35
N ARG A 679 21.89 5.01 9.82
CA ARG A 679 22.80 6.01 9.21
C ARG A 679 23.11 7.18 10.13
N GLU A 680 22.73 7.05 11.41
CA GLU A 680 22.82 8.11 12.42
C GLU A 680 22.05 9.37 12.00
N GLU A 681 20.96 9.22 11.24
CA GLU A 681 20.11 10.35 10.89
C GLU A 681 19.32 10.84 12.10
N ILE A 682 19.16 12.15 12.16
CA ILE A 682 18.49 12.83 13.24
C ILE A 682 16.98 12.81 12.97
N SER A 683 16.29 11.76 13.43
CA SER A 683 14.85 11.64 13.24
C SER A 683 14.15 10.93 14.40
N PRO A 684 13.57 11.66 15.38
CA PRO A 684 12.88 11.05 16.50
C PRO A 684 11.67 10.24 16.04
N ASN A 685 11.05 10.59 14.92
CA ASN A 685 9.81 10.01 14.43
C ASN A 685 9.99 8.95 13.34
N ALA A 686 11.24 8.62 12.98
CA ALA A 686 11.50 7.55 12.03
C ALA A 686 10.93 6.22 12.57
N SER A 687 10.34 5.44 11.66
CA SER A 687 10.05 4.03 11.96
C SER A 687 11.37 3.29 12.11
N LEU A 688 11.43 2.35 13.04
CA LEU A 688 12.63 1.56 13.28
C LEU A 688 12.64 0.37 12.32
N ASP A 689 13.72 0.21 11.56
CA ASP A 689 13.93 -0.96 10.71
C ASP A 689 15.05 -1.81 11.32
N CYS A 690 14.69 -2.81 12.10
CA CYS A 690 15.63 -3.65 12.82
C CYS A 690 15.97 -4.92 12.03
N ILE A 691 17.23 -5.32 12.13
CA ILE A 691 17.77 -6.54 11.53
C ILE A 691 18.35 -7.39 12.66
N ILE A 692 18.05 -8.68 12.65
CA ILE A 692 18.64 -9.66 13.54
C ILE A 692 19.46 -10.62 12.68
N LEU A 693 20.77 -10.44 12.69
CA LEU A 693 21.70 -11.39 12.08
C LEU A 693 21.85 -12.58 13.01
N VAL A 694 21.68 -13.78 12.48
CA VAL A 694 21.85 -15.03 13.23
C VAL A 694 22.74 -15.99 12.44
N ASP A 695 23.52 -16.80 13.15
CA ASP A 695 24.27 -17.90 12.55
C ASP A 695 23.35 -19.06 12.11
N GLN A 696 22.27 -19.32 12.85
CA GLN A 696 21.27 -20.34 12.56
C GLN A 696 19.84 -19.82 12.81
N GLY A 697 18.92 -20.08 11.89
CA GLY A 697 17.51 -19.72 12.06
C GLY A 697 16.88 -20.42 13.26
N ASN A 698 16.39 -19.66 14.24
CA ASN A 698 15.80 -20.19 15.47
C ASN A 698 14.45 -19.53 15.81
N ILE A 699 13.49 -20.32 16.32
CA ILE A 699 12.17 -19.86 16.78
C ILE A 699 12.27 -18.83 17.91
N TYR A 700 13.34 -18.88 18.72
CA TYR A 700 13.65 -17.92 19.77
C TYR A 700 13.55 -16.45 19.29
N PHE A 701 14.12 -16.14 18.13
CA PHE A 701 14.14 -14.76 17.62
C PHE A 701 12.78 -14.27 17.16
N LYS A 702 11.83 -15.17 16.87
CA LYS A 702 10.43 -14.77 16.62
C LYS A 702 9.78 -14.28 17.91
N SER A 703 9.97 -15.02 19.01
CA SER A 703 9.51 -14.57 20.34
C SER A 703 10.22 -13.29 20.80
N LEU A 704 11.51 -13.14 20.50
CA LEU A 704 12.24 -11.89 20.75
C LEU A 704 11.61 -10.71 20.02
N ILE A 705 11.26 -10.88 18.74
CA ILE A 705 10.58 -9.86 17.95
C ILE A 705 9.21 -9.52 18.54
N GLU A 706 8.44 -10.51 18.96
CA GLU A 706 7.12 -10.30 19.59
C GLU A 706 7.24 -9.46 20.87
N VAL A 707 8.17 -9.82 21.77
CA VAL A 707 8.43 -9.06 23.01
C VAL A 707 8.91 -7.64 22.72
N LEU A 708 9.93 -7.47 21.87
CA LEU A 708 10.46 -6.15 21.51
C LEU A 708 9.42 -5.27 20.83
N THR A 709 8.57 -5.85 19.97
CA THR A 709 7.49 -5.10 19.31
C THR A 709 6.54 -4.50 20.33
N VAL A 710 6.15 -5.26 21.34
CA VAL A 710 5.22 -4.80 22.38
C VAL A 710 5.88 -3.78 23.31
N GLN A 711 7.15 -3.99 23.67
CA GLN A 711 7.93 -3.01 24.44
C GLN A 711 8.02 -1.67 23.70
N LEU A 712 8.33 -1.69 22.40
CA LEU A 712 8.37 -0.47 21.56
C LEU A 712 7.00 0.18 21.41
N LEU A 713 5.94 -0.61 21.24
CA LEU A 713 4.57 -0.09 21.20
C LEU A 713 4.19 0.65 22.48
N SER A 714 4.70 0.21 23.64
CA SER A 714 4.43 0.85 24.94
C SER A 714 5.00 2.27 25.06
N VAL A 715 5.99 2.63 24.24
CA VAL A 715 6.52 3.99 24.12
C VAL A 715 6.07 4.69 22.84
N GLY A 716 5.06 4.14 22.16
CA GLY A 716 4.48 4.71 20.95
C GLY A 716 5.33 4.55 19.70
N LYS A 717 6.30 3.61 19.72
CA LYS A 717 7.15 3.29 18.58
C LYS A 717 6.72 2.03 17.87
N LYS A 718 6.88 2.05 16.55
CA LYS A 718 6.70 0.89 15.68
C LYS A 718 8.06 0.53 15.09
N ALA A 719 8.29 -0.78 15.02
CA ALA A 719 9.48 -1.33 14.39
C ALA A 719 9.09 -2.44 13.43
N THR A 720 9.84 -2.55 12.34
CA THR A 720 9.89 -3.75 11.52
C THR A 720 11.12 -4.54 11.94
N PHE A 721 11.01 -5.87 12.01
CA PHE A 721 12.14 -6.74 12.30
C PHE A 721 12.31 -7.75 11.18
N LYS A 722 13.56 -7.96 10.77
CA LYS A 722 13.94 -8.99 9.79
C LYS A 722 15.02 -9.88 10.37
N ILE A 723 14.77 -11.19 10.37
CA ILE A 723 15.80 -12.18 10.70
C ILE A 723 16.55 -12.49 9.41
N ILE A 724 17.87 -12.38 9.44
CA ILE A 724 18.76 -12.67 8.32
C ILE A 724 19.74 -13.74 8.77
N GLN A 725 19.81 -14.85 8.02
CA GLN A 725 20.84 -15.86 8.25
C GLN A 725 22.16 -15.35 7.65
N ALA A 726 23.13 -15.06 8.52
CA ALA A 726 24.35 -14.36 8.13
C ALA A 726 25.18 -15.11 7.07
N GLN A 727 24.98 -16.43 6.94
CA GLN A 727 25.68 -17.27 6.00
C GLN A 727 24.95 -17.45 4.65
N GLU A 728 23.64 -17.15 4.59
CA GLU A 728 22.78 -17.50 3.46
C GLU A 728 22.15 -16.26 2.78
N ASP A 729 21.80 -15.22 3.54
CA ASP A 729 20.94 -14.12 3.10
C ASP A 729 21.70 -12.77 3.07
N PHE A 730 22.31 -12.43 1.93
CA PHE A 730 23.08 -11.19 1.79
C PHE A 730 22.22 -10.02 1.29
N GLN A 731 22.20 -8.92 2.04
CA GLN A 731 21.48 -7.69 1.73
C GLN A 731 22.40 -6.49 1.96
N ASN A 732 22.70 -5.72 0.91
CA ASN A 732 23.57 -4.54 1.02
C ASN A 732 23.03 -3.48 2.01
N SER A 733 21.71 -3.39 2.17
CA SER A 733 21.08 -2.48 3.14
C SER A 733 21.47 -2.79 4.59
N ALA A 734 21.84 -4.03 4.90
CA ALA A 734 22.30 -4.40 6.24
C ALA A 734 23.70 -3.85 6.57
N LEU A 735 24.46 -3.37 5.59
CA LEU A 735 25.78 -2.77 5.82
C LEU A 735 25.72 -1.35 6.41
N GLN A 736 24.57 -0.68 6.29
CA GLN A 736 24.32 0.66 6.84
C GLN A 736 23.44 0.59 8.07
N THR A 737 23.96 -0.12 9.07
CA THR A 737 23.24 -0.39 10.29
C THR A 737 24.14 -0.22 11.49
N ILE A 738 23.55 0.17 12.62
CA ILE A 738 24.23 0.33 13.89
C ILE A 738 23.93 -0.90 14.74
N SER A 739 24.98 -1.47 15.35
CA SER A 739 24.84 -2.57 16.31
C SER A 739 24.15 -2.06 17.58
N LEU A 740 23.05 -2.71 17.94
CA LEU A 740 22.32 -2.49 19.19
C LEU A 740 22.75 -3.50 20.26
N ALA A 741 22.96 -4.75 19.86
CA ALA A 741 23.54 -5.78 20.73
C ALA A 741 24.11 -6.92 19.89
N THR A 742 25.25 -7.46 20.31
CA THR A 742 25.86 -8.61 19.64
C THR A 742 26.39 -9.60 20.67
N SER A 743 26.22 -10.89 20.40
CA SER A 743 26.92 -11.94 21.15
C SER A 743 28.30 -12.25 20.57
N ASN A 744 28.55 -11.85 19.31
CA ASN A 744 29.78 -12.14 18.60
C ASN A 744 30.01 -11.08 17.51
N CYS A 745 30.94 -10.16 17.76
CA CYS A 745 31.29 -9.08 16.83
C CYS A 745 31.83 -9.58 15.48
N ASN A 746 32.33 -10.82 15.40
CA ASN A 746 32.81 -11.38 14.13
C ASN A 746 31.68 -11.75 13.18
N LEU A 747 30.45 -11.99 13.68
CA LEU A 747 29.31 -12.39 12.85
C LEU A 747 29.02 -11.35 11.77
N PHE A 748 28.99 -10.07 12.14
CA PHE A 748 28.80 -8.99 11.17
C PHE A 748 30.03 -8.76 10.30
N ASN A 749 31.24 -8.88 10.85
CA ASN A 749 32.45 -8.72 10.05
C ASN A 749 32.53 -9.76 8.92
N GLU A 750 32.14 -11.00 9.19
CA GLU A 750 32.03 -12.06 8.17
C GLU A 750 30.92 -11.75 7.16
N TYR A 751 29.75 -11.34 7.65
CA TYR A 751 28.62 -10.93 6.82
C TYR A 751 29.02 -9.80 5.86
N GLN A 752 29.66 -8.76 6.39
CA GLN A 752 30.14 -7.59 5.67
C GLN A 752 31.16 -7.97 4.59
N LYS A 753 32.17 -8.79 4.93
CA LYS A 753 33.14 -9.30 3.97
C LYS A 753 32.47 -10.00 2.80
N LYS A 754 31.45 -10.82 3.07
CA LYS A 754 30.69 -11.53 2.02
C LYS A 754 29.86 -10.57 1.18
N CYS A 755 29.12 -9.64 1.78
CA CYS A 755 28.37 -8.63 1.03
C CYS A 755 29.30 -7.80 0.12
N TRP A 756 30.50 -7.45 0.57
CA TRP A 756 31.48 -6.74 -0.26
C TRP A 756 32.04 -7.55 -1.43
N THR A 757 31.85 -8.88 -1.47
CA THR A 757 32.18 -9.67 -2.68
C THR A 757 31.12 -9.55 -3.77
N LEU A 758 29.90 -9.13 -3.42
CA LEU A 758 28.81 -8.95 -4.37
C LEU A 758 29.02 -7.66 -5.17
N PRO A 759 28.63 -7.64 -6.45
CA PRO A 759 28.68 -6.41 -7.24
C PRO A 759 27.70 -5.37 -6.66
N SER A 760 28.23 -4.21 -6.26
CA SER A 760 27.39 -3.08 -5.85
C SER A 760 26.69 -2.47 -7.07
N THR A 761 25.39 -2.22 -6.95
CA THR A 761 24.65 -1.44 -7.95
C THR A 761 25.22 -0.04 -8.04
N ARG A 762 25.38 0.48 -9.25
CA ARG A 762 25.81 1.87 -9.45
C ARG A 762 24.76 2.81 -8.86
N PRO A 763 25.15 3.76 -8.00
CA PRO A 763 24.21 4.75 -7.45
C PRO A 763 23.63 5.61 -8.58
N THR A 764 22.32 5.77 -8.58
CA THR A 764 21.62 6.67 -9.51
C THR A 764 20.66 7.55 -8.72
N LEU A 765 20.73 8.86 -8.95
CA LEU A 765 19.73 9.80 -8.44
C LEU A 765 18.63 9.94 -9.50
N ASP A 766 17.37 9.79 -9.10
CA ASP A 766 16.23 9.92 -10.02
C ASP A 766 16.17 11.33 -10.64
N GLN A 767 16.31 11.38 -11.96
CA GLN A 767 16.28 12.62 -12.75
C GLN A 767 14.94 13.35 -12.71
N GLN A 768 13.83 12.63 -12.47
CA GLN A 768 12.50 13.23 -12.53
C GLN A 768 12.21 14.15 -11.33
N ALA A 769 12.89 13.96 -10.20
CA ALA A 769 12.65 14.73 -8.98
C ALA A 769 13.15 16.19 -9.06
N PHE A 770 14.15 16.47 -9.90
CA PHE A 770 14.90 17.74 -9.85
C PHE A 770 14.75 18.62 -11.10
N ASN A 771 14.09 18.14 -12.16
CA ASN A 771 13.81 18.92 -13.38
C ASN A 771 12.62 19.91 -13.24
N ILE A 772 12.09 20.10 -12.04
CA ILE A 772 10.90 20.93 -11.79
C ILE A 772 11.35 22.34 -11.42
N LYS A 773 10.91 23.37 -12.16
CA LYS A 773 11.03 24.78 -11.76
C LYS A 773 10.64 24.93 -10.28
N TRP A 774 11.43 25.66 -9.49
CA TRP A 774 11.18 25.90 -8.06
C TRP A 774 9.68 26.11 -7.78
N PRO A 775 9.00 25.16 -7.11
CA PRO A 775 7.55 25.20 -7.01
C PRO A 775 7.07 26.43 -6.21
N LYS A 776 5.94 27.01 -6.61
CA LYS A 776 5.35 28.19 -5.92
C LYS A 776 4.78 27.86 -4.53
N LYS A 777 4.48 26.59 -4.25
CA LYS A 777 4.03 26.09 -2.95
C LYS A 777 4.76 24.79 -2.65
N ILE A 778 5.65 24.83 -1.67
CA ILE A 778 6.44 23.68 -1.22
C ILE A 778 6.13 23.49 0.26
N THR A 779 5.87 22.25 0.68
CA THR A 779 5.82 21.85 2.09
C THR A 779 7.13 21.17 2.49
N LEU A 780 7.40 21.05 3.79
CA LEU A 780 8.54 20.24 4.24
C LEU A 780 8.40 18.76 3.88
N GLY A 781 7.18 18.21 3.85
CA GLY A 781 6.92 16.87 3.33
C GLY A 781 7.36 16.71 1.87
N TYR A 782 7.16 17.74 1.04
CA TYR A 782 7.69 17.76 -0.34
C TYR A 782 9.23 17.75 -0.34
N ILE A 783 9.88 18.57 0.48
CA ILE A 783 11.35 18.61 0.58
C ILE A 783 11.89 17.27 1.10
N ARG A 784 11.22 16.64 2.08
CA ARG A 784 11.62 15.33 2.61
C ARG A 784 11.62 14.29 1.50
N LYS A 785 10.52 14.24 0.74
CA LYS A 785 10.30 13.27 -0.33
C LYS A 785 11.25 13.48 -1.52
N HIS A 786 11.44 14.73 -1.93
CA HIS A 786 12.11 15.03 -3.19
C HIS A 786 13.57 15.47 -3.04
N TYR A 787 14.01 15.91 -1.86
CA TYR A 787 15.35 16.48 -1.66
C TYR A 787 16.14 15.63 -0.66
N HIS A 788 15.65 15.55 0.58
CA HIS A 788 16.33 14.85 1.68
C HIS A 788 16.50 13.36 1.39
N THR A 789 15.39 12.64 1.22
CA THR A 789 15.44 11.17 1.06
C THR A 789 16.26 10.75 -0.16
N PRO A 790 16.10 11.35 -1.35
CA PRO A 790 16.91 10.97 -2.51
C PRO A 790 18.39 11.30 -2.35
N LEU A 791 18.74 12.46 -1.78
CA LEU A 791 20.14 12.84 -1.56
C LEU A 791 20.83 11.88 -0.60
N ILE A 792 20.19 11.61 0.53
CA ILE A 792 20.72 10.71 1.55
C ILE A 792 20.87 9.31 0.99
N GLN A 793 19.86 8.80 0.28
CA GLN A 793 19.94 7.48 -0.34
C GLN A 793 21.08 7.41 -1.36
N PHE A 794 21.25 8.44 -2.19
CA PHE A 794 22.34 8.48 -3.17
C PHE A 794 23.72 8.49 -2.52
N ILE A 795 23.94 9.31 -1.49
CA ILE A 795 25.21 9.33 -0.74
C ILE A 795 25.43 7.98 -0.06
N SER A 796 24.38 7.40 0.51
CA SER A 796 24.43 6.09 1.14
C SER A 796 24.83 5.00 0.14
N ASP A 797 24.23 4.99 -1.05
CA ASP A 797 24.57 4.04 -2.10
C ASP A 797 26.02 4.24 -2.58
N LEU A 798 26.52 5.48 -2.63
CA LEU A 798 27.92 5.77 -2.93
C LEU A 798 28.89 5.22 -1.86
N ILE A 799 28.57 5.40 -0.58
CA ILE A 799 29.37 4.83 0.53
C ILE A 799 29.48 3.31 0.36
N LEU A 800 28.36 2.64 0.05
CA LEU A 800 28.33 1.20 -0.22
C LEU A 800 29.10 0.81 -1.48
N TYR A 801 28.95 1.60 -2.55
CA TYR A 801 29.64 1.37 -3.81
C TYR A 801 31.16 1.43 -3.64
N HIS A 802 31.66 2.38 -2.85
CA HIS A 802 33.08 2.53 -2.51
C HIS A 802 33.55 1.61 -1.38
N LYS A 803 32.69 0.75 -0.85
CA LYS A 803 32.98 -0.18 0.27
C LYS A 803 33.58 0.55 1.48
N ILE A 804 33.11 1.76 1.73
CA ILE A 804 33.49 2.52 2.91
C ILE A 804 32.79 1.87 4.11
N GLU A 805 33.58 1.50 5.12
CA GLU A 805 33.05 0.97 6.38
C GLU A 805 32.06 1.95 7.02
N HIS A 806 31.16 1.41 7.86
CA HIS A 806 30.06 2.18 8.44
C HIS A 806 30.57 3.50 9.05
N LYS A 807 29.92 4.58 8.61
CA LYS A 807 30.11 5.95 9.08
C LYS A 807 28.73 6.61 9.06
N ASN A 808 28.49 7.54 9.97
CA ASN A 808 27.36 8.47 9.79
C ASN A 808 27.49 9.19 8.45
N LEU A 809 26.38 9.72 7.95
CA LEU A 809 26.35 10.28 6.60
C LEU A 809 27.37 11.40 6.37
N LEU A 810 27.60 12.27 7.37
CA LEU A 810 28.55 13.39 7.25
C LEU A 810 30.01 12.91 7.20
N ASP A 811 30.36 11.90 7.98
CA ASP A 811 31.69 11.28 7.97
C ASP A 811 31.88 10.37 6.75
N GLY A 812 30.79 9.81 6.24
CA GLY A 812 30.74 9.11 4.96
C GLY A 812 31.05 10.04 3.79
N ILE A 813 30.52 11.27 3.79
CA ILE A 813 30.86 12.29 2.80
C ILE A 813 32.36 12.62 2.85
N ASP A 814 32.94 12.76 4.04
CA ASP A 814 34.39 12.99 4.19
C ASP A 814 35.22 11.82 3.67
N ALA A 815 34.73 10.58 3.85
CA ALA A 815 35.39 9.38 3.36
C ALA A 815 35.29 9.21 1.83
N LEU A 816 34.32 9.85 1.16
CA LEU A 816 34.14 9.86 -0.29
C LEU A 816 35.15 10.78 -1.02
N LYS A 817 36.40 10.80 -0.54
CA LYS A 817 37.43 11.70 -1.05
C LYS A 817 37.82 11.45 -2.51
N ASP A 818 37.65 10.21 -2.97
CA ASP A 818 37.95 9.78 -4.34
C ASP A 818 36.73 9.95 -5.27
N ALA A 819 35.53 10.15 -4.72
CA ALA A 819 34.29 10.31 -5.47
C ALA A 819 33.93 11.78 -5.71
N PHE A 820 34.35 12.70 -4.82
CA PHE A 820 34.04 14.12 -4.89
C PHE A 820 35.29 14.99 -4.79
N THR A 821 35.26 16.22 -5.28
CA THR A 821 36.28 17.24 -4.94
C THR A 821 36.11 17.74 -3.49
N GLU A 822 37.12 18.37 -2.91
CA GLU A 822 37.02 18.96 -1.55
C GLU A 822 35.86 19.94 -1.43
N ASN A 823 35.74 20.89 -2.36
CA ASN A 823 34.63 21.86 -2.38
C ASN A 823 33.26 21.16 -2.47
N SER A 824 33.15 20.13 -3.31
CA SER A 824 31.90 19.37 -3.45
C SER A 824 31.51 18.65 -2.16
N ARG A 825 32.50 18.10 -1.43
CA ARG A 825 32.26 17.49 -0.11
C ARG A 825 31.81 18.52 0.92
N VAL A 826 32.43 19.70 0.95
CA VAL A 826 32.01 20.80 1.84
C VAL A 826 30.56 21.19 1.55
N LEU A 827 30.23 21.43 0.27
CA LEU A 827 28.89 21.80 -0.16
C LEU A 827 27.83 20.72 0.16
N LEU A 828 28.19 19.44 0.00
CA LEU A 828 27.34 18.31 0.37
C LEU A 828 27.08 18.26 1.87
N LYS A 829 28.12 18.42 2.70
CA LYS A 829 28.00 18.44 4.17
C LYS A 829 27.12 19.60 4.63
N GLU A 830 27.34 20.80 4.09
CA GLU A 830 26.49 21.97 4.38
C GLU A 830 25.02 21.70 4.02
N SER A 831 24.78 21.11 2.84
CA SER A 831 23.42 20.84 2.36
C SER A 831 22.72 19.76 3.19
N VAL A 832 23.41 18.68 3.52
CA VAL A 832 22.89 17.60 4.39
C VAL A 832 22.64 18.11 5.80
N GLY A 833 23.61 18.83 6.39
CA GLY A 833 23.48 19.41 7.72
C GLY A 833 22.33 20.40 7.81
N PHE A 834 22.20 21.29 6.82
CA PHE A 834 21.06 22.21 6.72
C PHE A 834 19.72 21.47 6.64
N LEU A 835 19.61 20.45 5.79
CA LEU A 835 18.37 19.67 5.67
C LEU A 835 18.03 18.98 7.00
N TYR A 836 19.00 18.43 7.73
CA TYR A 836 18.75 17.85 9.06
C TYR A 836 18.21 18.88 10.05
N THR A 837 18.87 20.04 10.16
CA THR A 837 18.41 21.13 11.03
C THR A 837 16.98 21.54 10.66
N LEU A 838 16.69 21.68 9.36
CA LEU A 838 15.37 22.04 8.86
C LEU A 838 14.28 21.03 9.27
N PHE A 839 14.56 19.72 9.22
CA PHE A 839 13.59 18.68 9.60
C PHE A 839 13.43 18.48 11.11
N LEU A 840 14.31 19.06 11.92
CA LEU A 840 14.12 19.12 13.37
C LEU A 840 13.32 20.33 13.81
N SER A 841 13.57 21.49 13.19
CA SER A 841 12.94 22.74 13.58
C SER A 841 11.46 22.83 13.21
N TYR A 842 10.99 22.00 12.28
CA TYR A 842 9.67 22.16 11.69
C TYR A 842 8.96 20.84 11.38
N ASN A 843 7.63 20.87 11.40
CA ASN A 843 6.76 19.74 11.04
C ASN A 843 6.62 19.57 9.52
N GLU A 844 6.29 18.37 9.05
CA GLU A 844 6.18 18.07 7.61
C GLU A 844 5.15 18.94 6.86
N ASP A 845 4.09 19.38 7.55
CA ASP A 845 3.03 20.20 6.96
C ASP A 845 3.40 21.69 6.87
N THR A 846 4.52 22.12 7.46
CA THR A 846 4.98 23.50 7.40
C THR A 846 5.23 23.90 5.94
N LEU A 847 4.64 25.02 5.54
CA LEU A 847 4.86 25.62 4.23
C LEU A 847 6.23 26.29 4.19
N VAL A 848 6.94 26.17 3.06
CA VAL A 848 8.24 26.82 2.84
C VAL A 848 8.17 28.34 2.93
N SER A 849 7.00 28.94 2.65
CA SER A 849 6.76 30.37 2.85
C SER A 849 6.86 30.81 4.31
N SER A 850 6.84 29.87 5.25
CA SER A 850 7.00 30.12 6.68
C SER A 850 8.47 30.05 7.14
N LEU A 851 9.40 29.67 6.25
CA LEU A 851 10.83 29.61 6.55
C LEU A 851 11.45 31.00 6.56
N GLN A 852 12.52 31.15 7.33
CA GLN A 852 13.34 32.35 7.37
C GLN A 852 14.10 32.55 6.04
N GLU A 853 14.51 33.79 5.78
CA GLU A 853 15.16 34.15 4.53
C GLU A 853 16.46 33.37 4.27
N ASN A 854 17.31 33.25 5.28
CA ASN A 854 18.53 32.46 5.27
C ASN A 854 18.26 30.97 4.98
N GLU A 855 17.19 30.40 5.53
CA GLU A 855 16.79 29.00 5.29
C GLU A 855 16.34 28.79 3.85
N ILE A 856 15.56 29.72 3.29
CA ILE A 856 15.16 29.68 1.87
C ILE A 856 16.40 29.74 0.97
N THR A 857 17.34 30.62 1.27
CA THR A 857 18.60 30.74 0.51
C THR A 857 19.44 29.47 0.59
N ALA A 858 19.58 28.87 1.78
CA ALA A 858 20.29 27.60 1.95
C ALA A 858 19.60 26.45 1.19
N LEU A 859 18.27 26.39 1.19
CA LEU A 859 17.52 25.40 0.43
C LEU A 859 17.68 25.58 -1.09
N GLN A 860 17.68 26.82 -1.58
CA GLN A 860 17.96 27.14 -2.98
C GLN A 860 19.40 26.75 -3.36
N LYS A 861 20.38 27.00 -2.48
CA LYS A 861 21.78 26.57 -2.66
C LYS A 861 21.86 25.05 -2.81
N CYS A 862 21.19 24.30 -1.92
CA CYS A 862 21.10 22.84 -1.99
C CYS A 862 20.46 22.37 -3.31
N HIS A 863 19.37 23.00 -3.75
CA HIS A 863 18.68 22.63 -4.98
C HIS A 863 19.54 22.83 -6.23
N TRP A 864 20.09 24.03 -6.40
CA TRP A 864 20.76 24.43 -7.64
C TRP A 864 22.22 23.99 -7.70
N LEU A 865 22.92 23.91 -6.56
CA LEU A 865 24.35 23.61 -6.54
C LEU A 865 24.68 22.16 -6.14
N VAL A 866 23.72 21.40 -5.60
CA VAL A 866 23.92 19.99 -5.24
C VAL A 866 22.99 19.07 -6.03
N LEU A 867 21.68 19.18 -5.80
CA LEU A 867 20.71 18.19 -6.28
C LEU A 867 20.57 18.20 -7.81
N SER A 868 20.41 19.39 -8.41
CA SER A 868 20.26 19.51 -9.87
C SER A 868 21.52 19.04 -10.62
N PRO A 869 22.75 19.46 -10.25
CA PRO A 869 23.98 18.91 -10.82
C PRO A 869 24.11 17.39 -10.69
N LEU A 870 23.84 16.84 -9.50
CA LEU A 870 23.90 15.39 -9.26
C LEU A 870 22.89 14.62 -10.11
N SER A 871 21.65 15.10 -10.22
CA SER A 871 20.62 14.42 -11.01
C SER A 871 21.00 14.34 -12.50
N SER A 872 21.68 15.36 -13.01
CA SER A 872 22.13 15.42 -14.40
C SER A 872 23.35 14.53 -14.69
N THR A 873 23.94 13.89 -13.68
CA THR A 873 25.19 13.14 -13.77
C THR A 873 24.99 11.69 -13.35
N LEU A 874 25.32 10.75 -14.24
CA LEU A 874 25.44 9.34 -13.85
C LEU A 874 26.84 9.11 -13.28
N TYR A 875 26.94 8.60 -12.05
CA TYR A 875 28.25 8.23 -11.51
C TYR A 875 28.77 6.98 -12.22
N THR A 876 29.83 7.14 -13.01
CA THR A 876 30.43 6.06 -13.80
C THR A 876 31.53 5.29 -13.06
N GLY A 877 31.91 5.76 -11.86
CA GLY A 877 33.05 5.22 -11.11
C GLY A 877 34.42 5.70 -11.61
N GLN A 878 34.48 6.59 -12.60
CA GLN A 878 35.72 7.14 -13.15
C GLN A 878 35.81 8.65 -12.87
N GLY A 879 36.84 9.05 -12.11
CA GLY A 879 37.07 10.45 -11.74
C GLY A 879 36.19 10.96 -10.59
N GLN A 880 36.55 12.14 -10.08
CA GLN A 880 35.81 12.85 -9.04
C GLN A 880 34.65 13.67 -9.65
N ILE A 881 33.50 13.68 -8.99
CA ILE A 881 32.41 14.61 -9.24
C ILE A 881 32.82 15.99 -8.71
N ASN A 882 32.83 16.98 -9.60
CA ASN A 882 33.04 18.39 -9.27
C ASN A 882 31.71 19.16 -9.43
N LEU A 883 31.00 19.38 -8.32
CA LEU A 883 29.71 20.05 -8.30
C LEU A 883 29.79 21.50 -8.78
N ASP A 884 30.86 22.24 -8.43
CA ASP A 884 31.06 23.62 -8.87
C ASP A 884 31.17 23.68 -10.39
N THR A 885 31.99 22.81 -10.99
CA THR A 885 32.15 22.75 -12.45
C THR A 885 30.86 22.29 -13.13
N LEU A 886 30.14 21.31 -12.57
CA LEU A 886 28.86 20.87 -13.13
C LEU A 886 27.81 21.98 -13.07
N ALA A 887 27.72 22.68 -11.94
CA ALA A 887 26.82 23.81 -11.75
C ALA A 887 27.13 24.96 -12.71
N GLN A 888 28.40 25.29 -12.92
CA GLN A 888 28.82 26.33 -13.87
C GLN A 888 28.54 25.91 -15.32
N THR A 889 28.96 24.70 -15.72
CA THR A 889 28.84 24.19 -17.09
C THR A 889 27.37 24.06 -17.53
N LYS A 890 26.48 23.80 -16.58
CA LYS A 890 25.03 23.65 -16.84
C LYS A 890 24.23 24.92 -16.57
N GLY A 891 24.87 26.03 -16.21
CA GLY A 891 24.21 27.32 -15.97
C GLY A 891 23.39 27.40 -14.67
N PHE A 892 23.59 26.48 -13.74
CA PHE A 892 22.85 26.46 -12.47
C PHE A 892 23.25 27.61 -11.52
N TYR A 893 24.47 28.13 -11.62
CA TYR A 893 24.86 29.35 -10.88
C TYR A 893 24.02 30.57 -11.30
N LEU A 894 23.77 30.74 -12.61
CA LEU A 894 22.94 31.83 -13.11
C LEU A 894 21.49 31.69 -12.62
N LEU A 895 20.97 30.46 -12.56
CA LEU A 895 19.64 30.18 -12.02
C LEU A 895 19.56 30.42 -10.51
N TYR A 896 20.63 30.13 -9.78
CA TYR A 896 20.74 30.46 -8.36
C TYR A 896 20.78 31.98 -8.14
N GLU A 897 21.60 32.71 -8.89
CA GLU A 897 21.66 34.18 -8.84
C GLU A 897 20.33 34.82 -9.24
N GLU A 898 19.67 34.31 -10.28
CA GLU A 898 18.34 34.77 -10.70
C GLU A 898 17.27 34.48 -9.63
N ALA A 899 17.33 33.32 -8.98
CA ALA A 899 16.41 32.98 -7.89
C ALA A 899 16.60 33.90 -6.67
N GLN A 900 17.84 34.30 -6.39
CA GLN A 900 18.17 35.29 -5.36
C GLN A 900 17.73 36.70 -5.77
N PHE A 901 17.86 37.08 -7.05
CA PHE A 901 17.46 38.39 -7.57
C PHE A 901 15.93 38.60 -7.68
N ARG A 902 15.17 37.54 -7.98
CA ARG A 902 13.70 37.58 -8.09
C ARG A 902 12.97 37.64 -6.75
N LYS A 903 13.68 37.32 -5.67
CA LYS A 903 13.21 37.43 -4.30
C LYS A 903 13.45 38.86 -3.81
#